data_AF-A0A5B8VKC2-F1
#
_entry.id   AF-A0A5B8VKC2-F1
#
_cell.length_a   1.000
_cell.length_b   1.000
_cell.length_c   1.000
_cell.angle_alpha   90.00
_cell.angle_beta   90.00
_cell.angle_gamma   90.00
#
_symmetry.space_group_name_H-M   'P 1'
#
loop_
_entity.id
_entity.type
_entity.pdbx_description
1 polymer ?
#
loop_
_entity_poly.entity_id
_entity_poly.type
_entity_poly.pdbx_seq_one_letter_code
_entity_poly.pdbx_strand_id
1 'polypeptide(L)'
;MLFLIIVFCVVSNVSAQVIKSVQRNSAIINDLNLDFEKVIGGVPKGWDIRNSQNYTITVDTVNSFTGKHSICFQYTGIKTTAPKEGSGIVLKLPHNYNGKILTLTGYIKTENATGGVASLLVNIPNVTFGILDQQITGTTPWKKYTLSVGLIPAKTKEIYIGGLFTAEGTMWLDDLEVQIDDKSLSVAEIRPVRRFPAEKDTAFIRGSGLTTMRMNKQTLTNLKVLGMVWGFLKFYHPGVAAGKYNWANTLFRLLPKIASAKTDQQRDTILTRFIQGLGPLKGKYKARALPKGASIKMSVDTSWFYAKAITQPLQKVLSAVFYAKPASENYYYSFDQSTNVVFPHDKEFVDIKSNDIGLRLLALFRYWNAVEYFYPYRYLLTDWEQVLTDYIPKMILANTRQKYDLTLLSMIEKIKDSHGALFGSQQERLFFGENTPLFTIRYIGGKWIVDRYLDSAIAFRSGIQIGDELEKINGQSIKNIVKERLDITPGSNMAVKYRNLSWHLLNTANDSMILTLERDGRQEIKKVKTYNGAIYQNKIYGLVKRGQPPFKIIGDGIAYIYPGTFKNSMLDSVMQIARSTKGMIIDLRSYPADFMVFTLGNKLGRHRSGFARYAHIDPLRPGQSILDYIASTGTENPDCYKGKVVLLINEYTQSQSEYTAMAFMALGATIIGSTTAGADGDISYVSLPGDMSTVFSGLGIYYPDGGEIQQVGIVPDIICKPTITGVKAGRDEPLERDVLFIETGK
;
A
#
# COMPACT_ATOMS: atom_id res chain seq x y z
N MET A 1 -49.50 25.85 41.04
CA MET A 1 -48.19 25.92 41.72
C MET A 1 -47.29 24.71 41.43
N LEU A 2 -47.80 23.48 41.45
CA LEU A 2 -47.01 22.25 41.17
C LEU A 2 -46.42 22.18 39.74
N PHE A 3 -47.11 22.70 38.72
CA PHE A 3 -46.68 22.67 37.32
C PHE A 3 -45.50 23.62 37.03
N LEU A 4 -45.42 24.76 37.74
CA LEU A 4 -44.30 25.69 37.63
C LEU A 4 -43.02 25.11 38.25
N ILE A 5 -43.16 24.32 39.33
CA ILE A 5 -42.03 23.70 40.03
C ILE A 5 -41.40 22.57 39.20
N ILE A 6 -42.21 21.79 38.46
CA ILE A 6 -41.71 20.71 37.59
C ILE A 6 -40.97 21.27 36.36
N VAL A 7 -41.48 22.35 35.75
CA VAL A 7 -40.80 23.01 34.62
C VAL A 7 -39.49 23.67 35.08
N PHE A 8 -39.46 24.30 36.25
CA PHE A 8 -38.21 24.84 36.82
C PHE A 8 -37.19 23.75 37.19
N CYS A 9 -37.64 22.58 37.66
CA CYS A 9 -36.77 21.44 37.99
C CYS A 9 -36.21 20.71 36.75
N VAL A 10 -36.93 20.70 35.62
CA VAL A 10 -36.45 20.10 34.36
C VAL A 10 -35.50 21.06 33.63
N VAL A 11 -35.82 22.36 33.59
CA VAL A 11 -34.93 23.37 32.98
C VAL A 11 -33.64 23.54 33.80
N SER A 12 -33.72 23.50 35.13
CA SER A 12 -32.53 23.56 36.00
C SER A 12 -31.64 22.31 35.96
N ASN A 13 -32.21 21.12 35.74
CA ASN A 13 -31.42 19.89 35.55
C ASN A 13 -30.72 19.84 34.19
N VAL A 14 -31.37 20.32 33.12
CA VAL A 14 -30.76 20.43 31.79
C VAL A 14 -29.65 21.49 31.80
N SER A 15 -29.87 22.65 32.42
CA SER A 15 -28.82 23.68 32.56
C SER A 15 -27.66 23.18 33.43
N ALA A 16 -27.92 22.44 34.52
CA ALA A 16 -26.87 21.87 35.36
C ALA A 16 -26.06 20.77 34.67
N GLN A 17 -26.67 19.95 33.81
CA GLN A 17 -25.97 18.95 32.99
C GLN A 17 -25.11 19.60 31.90
N VAL A 18 -25.61 20.66 31.25
CA VAL A 18 -24.85 21.44 30.26
C VAL A 18 -23.69 22.20 30.92
N ILE A 19 -23.90 22.78 32.10
CA ILE A 19 -22.84 23.45 32.86
C ILE A 19 -21.78 22.43 33.31
N LYS A 20 -22.18 21.25 33.80
CA LYS A 20 -21.24 20.18 34.18
C LYS A 20 -20.49 19.60 32.98
N SER A 21 -21.11 19.50 31.81
CA SER A 21 -20.41 19.03 30.60
C SER A 21 -19.43 20.07 30.05
N VAL A 22 -19.79 21.35 30.06
CA VAL A 22 -18.91 22.47 29.70
C VAL A 22 -17.73 22.58 30.68
N GLN A 23 -17.97 22.50 31.99
CA GLN A 23 -16.91 22.51 33.01
C GLN A 23 -15.98 21.29 32.92
N ARG A 24 -16.51 20.11 32.59
CA ARG A 24 -15.70 18.91 32.38
C ARG A 24 -14.87 19.00 31.08
N ASN A 25 -15.43 19.59 30.03
CA ASN A 25 -14.73 19.82 28.77
C ASN A 25 -13.63 20.88 28.92
N SER A 26 -13.88 21.97 29.65
CA SER A 26 -12.85 22.96 29.95
C SER A 26 -11.69 22.37 30.75
N ALA A 27 -11.94 21.45 31.69
CA ALA A 27 -10.88 20.77 32.43
C ALA A 27 -10.01 19.87 31.54
N ILE A 28 -10.62 19.12 30.60
CA ILE A 28 -9.90 18.26 29.64
C ILE A 28 -9.08 19.11 28.66
N ILE A 29 -9.61 20.27 28.25
CA ILE A 29 -8.94 21.16 27.30
C ILE A 29 -7.78 21.92 27.96
N ASN A 30 -7.92 22.31 29.22
CA ASN A 30 -6.82 22.89 30.01
C ASN A 30 -5.67 21.88 30.26
N ASP A 31 -5.88 20.60 29.99
CA ASP A 31 -4.86 19.55 30.06
C ASP A 31 -4.13 19.31 28.73
N LEU A 32 -4.52 19.96 27.63
CA LEU A 32 -3.88 19.83 26.32
C LEU A 32 -2.49 20.49 26.25
N ASN A 33 -2.15 21.34 27.22
CA ASN A 33 -0.82 21.96 27.33
C ASN A 33 -0.41 22.68 26.03
N LEU A 34 -1.31 23.51 25.50
CA LEU A 34 -1.14 24.20 24.21
C LEU A 34 -0.13 25.36 24.27
N ASP A 35 0.19 25.82 25.48
CA ASP A 35 1.21 26.80 25.84
C ASP A 35 2.55 26.13 26.25
N PHE A 36 2.62 24.79 26.20
CA PHE A 36 3.81 24.00 26.52
C PHE A 36 4.35 24.10 27.96
N GLU A 37 3.62 24.71 28.90
CA GLU A 37 4.14 25.00 30.25
C GLU A 37 4.28 23.78 31.17
N LYS A 38 3.57 22.69 30.90
CA LYS A 38 3.65 21.43 31.65
C LYS A 38 4.66 20.48 31.00
N VAL A 39 5.86 20.36 31.55
CA VAL A 39 6.93 19.49 31.02
C VAL A 39 7.15 18.26 31.90
N ILE A 40 7.20 17.06 31.31
CA ILE A 40 7.50 15.79 31.99
C ILE A 40 8.61 15.07 31.24
N GLY A 41 9.73 14.79 31.91
CA GLY A 41 10.86 14.08 31.30
C GLY A 41 11.50 14.81 30.11
N GLY A 42 11.45 16.16 30.11
CA GLY A 42 12.01 16.99 29.04
C GLY A 42 11.11 17.18 27.81
N VAL A 43 9.88 16.66 27.84
CA VAL A 43 8.89 16.76 26.75
C VAL A 43 7.60 17.41 27.29
N PRO A 44 6.89 18.23 26.52
CA PRO A 44 5.59 18.76 26.94
C PRO A 44 4.60 17.62 27.16
N LYS A 45 3.91 17.65 28.30
CA LYS A 45 2.94 16.62 28.68
C LYS A 45 1.88 16.47 27.58
N GLY A 46 1.70 15.24 27.08
CA GLY A 46 0.66 14.91 26.10
C GLY A 46 1.07 15.11 24.63
N TRP A 47 2.26 15.64 24.36
CA TRP A 47 2.76 15.88 23.01
C TRP A 47 3.73 14.80 22.56
N ASP A 48 3.55 14.33 21.32
CA ASP A 48 4.40 13.32 20.70
C ASP A 48 5.42 14.00 19.77
N ILE A 49 6.70 13.80 20.06
CA ILE A 49 7.80 14.25 19.20
C ILE A 49 8.03 13.22 18.07
N ARG A 50 8.09 13.71 16.83
CA ARG A 50 8.39 12.95 15.62
C ARG A 50 9.68 13.51 15.01
N ASN A 51 10.82 13.08 15.55
CA ASN A 51 12.13 13.52 15.07
C ASN A 51 12.60 12.70 13.86
N SER A 52 13.15 13.40 12.87
CA SER A 52 13.97 12.80 11.80
C SER A 52 15.46 12.88 12.16
N GLN A 53 16.32 12.15 11.44
CA GLN A 53 17.73 11.97 11.81
C GLN A 53 18.55 13.28 11.94
N ASN A 54 18.13 14.35 11.28
CA ASN A 54 18.86 15.62 11.17
C ASN A 54 18.25 16.77 11.98
N TYR A 55 17.41 16.47 12.97
CA TYR A 55 16.75 17.50 13.78
C TYR A 55 16.66 17.09 15.24
N THR A 56 16.67 18.10 16.10
CA THR A 56 16.32 17.97 17.50
C THR A 56 15.09 18.83 17.80
N ILE A 57 14.16 18.26 18.59
CA ILE A 57 13.04 18.99 19.16
C ILE A 57 13.22 18.96 20.68
N THR A 58 13.25 20.15 21.28
CA THR A 58 13.48 20.32 22.72
C THR A 58 12.57 21.41 23.28
N VAL A 59 12.37 21.38 24.59
CA VAL A 59 11.75 22.51 25.28
C VAL A 59 12.81 23.57 25.54
N ASP A 60 12.59 24.79 25.07
CA ASP A 60 13.45 25.95 25.31
C ASP A 60 12.87 26.80 26.46
N THR A 61 13.75 27.28 27.35
CA THR A 61 13.40 28.11 28.52
C THR A 61 13.87 29.55 28.43
N VAL A 62 14.61 29.88 27.37
CA VAL A 62 15.18 31.20 27.09
C VAL A 62 14.31 31.94 26.08
N ASN A 63 13.88 31.24 25.03
CA ASN A 63 13.06 31.80 23.98
C ASN A 63 11.60 31.34 24.13
N SER A 64 10.80 31.98 24.97
CA SER A 64 9.34 31.80 25.00
C SER A 64 8.62 33.05 24.47
N PHE A 65 7.38 32.86 24.00
CA PHE A 65 6.47 33.94 23.68
C PHE A 65 5.56 34.23 24.87
N THR A 66 4.94 33.19 25.43
CA THR A 66 4.21 33.25 26.69
C THR A 66 4.83 32.31 27.71
N GLY A 67 4.71 32.63 29.00
CA GLY A 67 5.22 31.74 30.05
C GLY A 67 6.73 31.53 30.00
N LYS A 68 7.18 30.34 30.38
CA LYS A 68 8.60 29.98 30.55
C LYS A 68 9.09 28.99 29.52
N HIS A 69 8.21 28.36 28.74
CA HIS A 69 8.58 27.27 27.85
C HIS A 69 8.12 27.54 26.42
N SER A 70 8.89 27.07 25.45
CA SER A 70 8.44 26.93 24.06
C SER A 70 9.05 25.66 23.44
N ILE A 71 8.61 25.31 22.24
CA ILE A 71 9.21 24.20 21.49
C ILE A 71 10.20 24.72 20.48
N CYS A 72 11.46 24.32 20.65
CA CYS A 72 12.55 24.62 19.73
C CYS A 72 12.83 23.43 18.82
N PHE A 73 12.73 23.67 17.52
CA PHE A 73 13.16 22.80 16.45
C PHE A 73 14.51 23.29 15.96
N GLN A 74 15.53 22.44 15.98
CA GLN A 74 16.86 22.80 15.52
C GLN A 74 17.36 21.78 14.49
N TYR A 75 17.81 22.28 13.34
CA TYR A 75 18.50 21.47 12.36
C TYR A 75 19.92 21.13 12.85
N THR A 76 20.26 19.85 12.87
CA THR A 76 21.56 19.32 13.34
C THR A 76 22.36 18.63 12.25
N GLY A 77 21.85 18.60 11.00
CA GLY A 77 22.54 17.97 9.88
C GLY A 77 23.75 18.77 9.37
N ILE A 78 24.66 18.08 8.70
CA ILE A 78 25.79 18.71 7.99
C ILE A 78 25.24 19.40 6.73
N LYS A 79 25.75 20.60 6.38
CA LYS A 79 25.32 21.45 5.24
C LYS A 79 25.54 20.82 3.86
N THR A 80 24.90 19.69 3.55
CA THR A 80 24.89 19.12 2.19
C THR A 80 23.51 18.54 1.85
N THR A 81 22.91 19.13 0.81
CA THR A 81 21.63 18.77 0.15
C THR A 81 20.38 18.85 1.03
N ALA A 82 19.41 19.65 0.57
CA ALA A 82 18.15 19.95 1.25
C ALA A 82 17.49 18.70 1.88
N PRO A 83 17.13 18.73 3.18
CA PRO A 83 16.48 17.62 3.86
C PRO A 83 15.13 17.31 3.20
N LYS A 84 14.93 16.07 2.73
CA LYS A 84 13.59 15.54 2.39
C LYS A 84 12.83 15.03 3.62
N GLU A 85 13.47 15.06 4.79
CA GLU A 85 12.92 14.61 6.06
C GLU A 85 12.64 15.84 6.93
N GLY A 86 11.47 15.87 7.55
CA GLY A 86 11.03 16.93 8.45
C GLY A 86 10.80 16.41 9.85
N SER A 87 10.83 17.29 10.85
CA SER A 87 10.46 16.93 12.22
C SER A 87 9.22 17.67 12.66
N GLY A 88 8.42 17.00 13.48
CA GLY A 88 7.16 17.55 13.95
C GLY A 88 6.94 17.24 15.42
N ILE A 89 6.18 18.10 16.09
CA ILE A 89 5.57 17.78 17.38
C ILE A 89 4.06 17.81 17.18
N VAL A 90 3.35 16.79 17.67
CA VAL A 90 1.90 16.69 17.49
C VAL A 90 1.17 16.33 18.77
N LEU A 91 -0.04 16.87 18.91
CA LEU A 91 -1.00 16.53 19.95
C LEU A 91 -2.25 15.96 19.29
N LYS A 92 -2.77 14.85 19.82
CA LYS A 92 -4.07 14.31 19.45
C LYS A 92 -5.17 15.02 20.24
N LEU A 93 -6.13 15.62 19.56
CA LEU A 93 -7.31 16.18 20.22
C LEU A 93 -8.15 15.07 20.90
N PRO A 94 -8.77 15.35 22.06
CA PRO A 94 -9.46 14.34 22.86
C PRO A 94 -10.78 13.86 22.22
N HIS A 95 -11.34 14.67 21.32
CA HIS A 95 -12.64 14.47 20.71
C HIS A 95 -12.60 14.80 19.22
N ASN A 96 -13.60 14.31 18.50
CA ASN A 96 -13.99 14.88 17.21
C ASN A 96 -15.09 15.90 17.45
N TYR A 97 -15.25 16.84 16.53
CA TYR A 97 -16.18 17.95 16.68
C TYR A 97 -17.14 18.01 15.49
N ASN A 98 -18.37 18.47 15.74
CA ASN A 98 -19.26 18.91 14.68
C ASN A 98 -18.78 20.28 14.22
N GLY A 99 -18.71 20.49 12.91
CA GLY A 99 -18.26 21.75 12.31
C GLY A 99 -17.75 21.56 10.88
N LYS A 100 -17.40 22.65 10.21
CA LYS A 100 -16.91 22.63 8.82
C LYS A 100 -15.46 23.06 8.70
N ILE A 101 -14.95 23.84 9.65
CA ILE A 101 -13.59 24.40 9.61
C ILE A 101 -12.94 24.19 10.97
N LEU A 102 -11.71 23.68 10.96
CA LEU A 102 -10.81 23.71 12.11
C LEU A 102 -9.75 24.78 11.86
N THR A 103 -9.61 25.70 12.83
CA THR A 103 -8.62 26.78 12.80
C THR A 103 -7.60 26.54 13.92
N LEU A 104 -6.33 26.42 13.55
CA LEU A 104 -5.19 26.37 14.47
C LEU A 104 -4.44 27.70 14.37
N THR A 105 -4.24 28.37 15.50
CA THR A 105 -3.37 29.55 15.60
C THR A 105 -2.23 29.30 16.56
N GLY A 106 -1.12 30.00 16.36
CA GLY A 106 0.07 29.85 17.20
C GLY A 106 1.13 30.88 16.84
N TYR A 107 2.09 31.08 17.73
CA TYR A 107 3.20 31.99 17.50
C TYR A 107 4.42 31.21 17.01
N ILE A 108 5.06 31.72 15.97
CA ILE A 108 6.30 31.16 15.42
C ILE A 108 7.37 32.25 15.38
N LYS A 109 8.59 31.89 15.80
CA LYS A 109 9.83 32.67 15.62
C LYS A 109 10.81 31.79 14.85
N THR A 110 11.61 32.38 13.97
CA THR A 110 12.65 31.63 13.24
C THR A 110 14.00 32.31 13.33
N GLU A 111 15.06 31.52 13.23
CA GLU A 111 16.43 31.99 13.06
C GLU A 111 17.08 31.21 11.92
N ASN A 112 17.53 31.94 10.89
CA ASN A 112 18.19 31.38 9.71
C ASN A 112 17.41 30.23 9.03
N ALA A 113 16.07 30.32 9.01
CA ALA A 113 15.23 29.29 8.40
C ALA A 113 15.35 29.29 6.88
N THR A 114 16.03 28.31 6.29
CA THR A 114 16.26 28.27 4.82
C THR A 114 16.10 26.87 4.22
N GLY A 115 15.67 26.80 2.96
CA GLY A 115 15.66 25.54 2.21
C GLY A 115 14.57 24.53 2.60
N GLY A 116 13.57 24.94 3.38
CA GLY A 116 12.45 24.09 3.79
C GLY A 116 11.28 24.89 4.37
N VAL A 117 10.47 24.25 5.22
CA VAL A 117 9.21 24.79 5.75
C VAL A 117 9.29 24.94 7.27
N ALA A 118 8.86 26.09 7.78
CA ALA A 118 8.51 26.34 9.18
C ALA A 118 7.02 26.63 9.25
N SER A 119 6.23 25.81 9.95
CA SER A 119 4.78 25.87 9.85
C SER A 119 4.02 25.32 11.06
N LEU A 120 2.80 25.83 11.25
CA LEU A 120 1.73 25.12 11.96
C LEU A 120 1.32 23.86 11.17
N LEU A 121 0.78 22.87 11.86
CA LEU A 121 0.38 21.60 11.28
C LEU A 121 -1.00 21.19 11.79
N VAL A 122 -1.89 20.80 10.87
CA VAL A 122 -3.11 20.05 11.18
C VAL A 122 -3.13 18.78 10.33
N ASN A 123 -3.29 17.62 10.95
CA ASN A 123 -3.46 16.35 10.26
C ASN A 123 -4.75 15.66 10.72
N ILE A 124 -5.66 15.48 9.78
CA ILE A 124 -6.90 14.71 9.94
C ILE A 124 -6.81 13.51 9.00
N PRO A 125 -6.41 12.32 9.48
CA PRO A 125 -6.14 11.17 8.62
C PRO A 125 -7.31 10.86 7.67
N ASN A 126 -7.00 10.67 6.38
CA ASN A 126 -7.94 10.45 5.27
C ASN A 126 -8.89 11.61 4.95
N VAL A 127 -8.73 12.77 5.60
CA VAL A 127 -9.53 13.97 5.35
C VAL A 127 -8.64 15.10 4.83
N THR A 128 -7.61 15.50 5.59
CA THR A 128 -6.76 16.64 5.23
C THR A 128 -5.40 16.58 5.93
N PHE A 129 -4.37 17.10 5.27
CA PHE A 129 -3.09 17.46 5.88
C PHE A 129 -2.80 18.91 5.52
N GLY A 130 -2.77 19.80 6.52
CA GLY A 130 -2.65 21.24 6.35
C GLY A 130 -1.38 21.80 6.98
N ILE A 131 -0.74 22.70 6.23
CA ILE A 131 0.38 23.54 6.65
C ILE A 131 0.09 24.98 6.18
N LEU A 132 0.84 25.97 6.66
CA LEU A 132 0.70 27.36 6.24
C LEU A 132 1.06 27.50 4.76
N ASP A 133 0.23 28.21 4.00
CA ASP A 133 0.51 28.52 2.59
C ASP A 133 1.68 29.50 2.44
N GLN A 134 1.86 30.39 3.42
CA GLN A 134 2.99 31.32 3.46
C GLN A 134 4.24 30.61 3.95
N GLN A 135 5.34 30.76 3.21
CA GLN A 135 6.64 30.28 3.66
C GLN A 135 7.23 31.23 4.69
N ILE A 136 7.60 30.71 5.87
CA ILE A 136 8.36 31.43 6.88
C ILE A 136 9.85 31.15 6.64
N THR A 137 10.59 32.15 6.15
CA THR A 137 12.02 32.02 5.81
C THR A 137 12.85 33.11 6.49
N GLY A 138 14.14 32.84 6.65
CA GLY A 138 15.10 33.72 7.32
C GLY A 138 14.91 33.80 8.83
N THR A 139 15.41 34.90 9.41
CA THR A 139 15.27 35.21 10.84
C THR A 139 14.08 36.14 11.03
N THR A 140 13.09 35.70 11.81
CA THR A 140 11.85 36.44 12.04
C THR A 140 11.56 36.54 13.53
N PRO A 141 11.04 37.68 14.03
CA PRO A 141 10.57 37.78 15.41
C PRO A 141 9.31 36.91 15.60
N TRP A 142 8.90 36.71 16.86
CA TRP A 142 7.62 36.07 17.16
C TRP A 142 6.47 36.75 16.43
N LYS A 143 5.73 35.96 15.66
CA LYS A 143 4.54 36.43 14.92
C LYS A 143 3.44 35.38 15.04
N LYS A 144 2.19 35.85 15.15
CA LYS A 144 1.02 34.96 15.15
C LYS A 144 0.74 34.48 13.72
N TYR A 145 0.52 33.18 13.59
CA TYR A 145 0.13 32.51 12.35
C TYR A 145 -1.21 31.79 12.54
N THR A 146 -1.93 31.57 11.44
CA THR A 146 -3.24 30.95 11.43
C THR A 146 -3.34 29.98 10.27
N LEU A 147 -3.76 28.75 10.56
CA LEU A 147 -3.98 27.66 9.62
C LEU A 147 -5.44 27.22 9.75
N SER A 148 -6.21 27.33 8.67
CA SER A 148 -7.60 26.86 8.62
C SER A 148 -7.72 25.69 7.65
N VAL A 149 -8.38 24.62 8.07
CA VAL A 149 -8.58 23.43 7.23
C VAL A 149 -10.04 22.96 7.28
N GLY A 150 -10.48 22.34 6.18
CA GLY A 150 -11.80 21.73 6.11
C GLY A 150 -11.95 20.55 7.07
N LEU A 151 -13.00 20.59 7.88
CA LEU A 151 -13.44 19.49 8.73
C LEU A 151 -14.61 18.77 8.06
N ILE A 152 -14.51 17.44 7.94
CA ILE A 152 -15.61 16.59 7.46
C ILE A 152 -16.00 15.66 8.60
N PRO A 153 -16.88 16.10 9.54
CA PRO A 153 -17.13 15.36 10.77
C PRO A 153 -17.40 13.89 10.51
N ALA A 154 -18.22 13.57 9.50
CA ALA A 154 -18.56 12.20 9.08
C ALA A 154 -17.35 11.29 8.82
N LYS A 155 -16.26 11.83 8.25
CA LYS A 155 -15.03 11.12 7.90
C LYS A 155 -13.92 11.28 8.94
N THR A 156 -14.00 12.28 9.81
CA THR A 156 -13.02 12.56 10.85
C THR A 156 -13.11 11.55 11.99
N LYS A 157 -12.06 10.74 12.15
CA LYS A 157 -11.90 9.80 13.28
C LYS A 157 -10.98 10.34 14.37
N GLU A 158 -9.94 11.06 13.97
CA GLU A 158 -8.91 11.61 14.84
C GLU A 158 -8.44 12.95 14.25
N ILE A 159 -7.98 13.85 15.11
CA ILE A 159 -7.46 15.16 14.74
C ILE A 159 -6.13 15.34 15.47
N TYR A 160 -5.07 15.60 14.70
CA TYR A 160 -3.75 15.93 15.19
C TYR A 160 -3.42 17.38 14.85
N ILE A 161 -2.84 18.10 15.80
CA ILE A 161 -2.39 19.48 15.64
C ILE A 161 -0.94 19.61 16.08
N GLY A 162 -0.23 20.63 15.61
CA GLY A 162 1.10 20.95 16.13
C GLY A 162 1.95 21.81 15.21
N GLY A 163 3.24 21.52 15.15
CA GLY A 163 4.22 22.23 14.31
C GLY A 163 5.05 21.29 13.46
N LEU A 164 5.51 21.80 12.31
CA LEU A 164 6.36 21.11 11.34
C LEU A 164 7.56 21.99 10.99
N PHE A 165 8.75 21.40 11.01
CA PHE A 165 9.98 22.04 10.59
C PHE A 165 10.79 21.13 9.65
N THR A 166 11.05 21.61 8.44
CA THR A 166 11.86 20.91 7.41
C THR A 166 12.99 21.77 6.85
N ALA A 167 13.21 22.96 7.42
CA ALA A 167 14.24 23.90 6.99
C ALA A 167 15.56 23.70 7.76
N GLU A 168 16.65 24.21 7.19
CA GLU A 168 17.86 24.49 7.97
C GLU A 168 17.59 25.62 8.96
N GLY A 169 18.38 25.71 10.04
CA GLY A 169 18.25 26.76 11.06
C GLY A 169 17.42 26.33 12.27
N THR A 170 16.69 27.27 12.85
CA THR A 170 15.93 27.07 14.09
C THR A 170 14.53 27.68 13.98
N MET A 171 13.55 26.99 14.54
CA MET A 171 12.17 27.47 14.69
C MET A 171 11.74 27.28 16.14
N TRP A 172 11.08 28.30 16.71
CA TRP A 172 10.36 28.18 17.97
C TRP A 172 8.85 28.25 17.72
N LEU A 173 8.10 27.45 18.48
CA LEU A 173 6.65 27.38 18.46
C LEU A 173 6.10 27.55 19.87
N ASP A 174 5.09 28.40 20.03
CA ASP A 174 4.47 28.68 21.33
C ASP A 174 3.00 29.14 21.20
N ASP A 175 2.28 29.10 22.33
CA ASP A 175 0.93 29.63 22.56
C ASP A 175 -0.09 29.25 21.47
N LEU A 176 -0.42 27.95 21.41
CA LEU A 176 -1.37 27.42 20.43
C LEU A 176 -2.83 27.60 20.87
N GLU A 177 -3.69 27.91 19.89
CA GLU A 177 -5.14 27.98 20.08
C GLU A 177 -5.85 27.22 18.97
N VAL A 178 -6.92 26.51 19.32
CA VAL A 178 -7.74 25.74 18.37
C VAL A 178 -9.19 26.16 18.45
N GLN A 179 -9.79 26.36 17.29
CA GLN A 179 -11.19 26.71 17.12
C GLN A 179 -11.87 25.79 16.08
N ILE A 180 -13.17 25.57 16.26
CA ILE A 180 -14.04 24.86 15.31
C ILE A 180 -15.17 25.81 14.94
N ASP A 181 -15.29 26.18 13.66
CA ASP A 181 -16.23 27.21 13.17
C ASP A 181 -16.23 28.47 14.06
N ASP A 182 -15.04 29.04 14.28
CA ASP A 182 -14.77 30.23 15.12
C ASP A 182 -15.10 30.09 16.62
N LYS A 183 -15.37 28.87 17.11
CA LYS A 183 -15.61 28.59 18.53
C LYS A 183 -14.41 27.89 19.15
N SER A 184 -13.95 28.38 20.31
CA SER A 184 -12.98 27.68 21.16
C SER A 184 -13.39 26.22 21.38
N LEU A 185 -12.41 25.31 21.43
CA LEU A 185 -12.65 23.89 21.76
C LEU A 185 -13.52 23.68 23.02
N SER A 186 -13.45 24.60 23.99
CA SER A 186 -14.17 24.50 25.27
C SER A 186 -15.69 24.49 25.10
N VAL A 187 -16.17 25.17 24.05
CA VAL A 187 -17.60 25.33 23.73
C VAL A 187 -17.97 24.72 22.37
N ALA A 188 -17.00 24.18 21.63
CA ALA A 188 -17.24 23.47 20.39
C ALA A 188 -18.09 22.21 20.61
N GLU A 189 -19.01 21.93 19.70
CA GLU A 189 -19.92 20.80 19.82
C GLU A 189 -19.17 19.48 19.56
N ILE A 190 -18.99 18.67 20.60
CA ILE A 190 -18.33 17.37 20.49
C ILE A 190 -19.18 16.39 19.69
N ARG A 191 -18.61 15.79 18.66
CA ARG A 191 -19.19 14.65 17.98
C ARG A 191 -19.05 13.41 18.86
N PRO A 192 -20.15 12.76 19.29
CA PRO A 192 -20.06 11.55 20.09
C PRO A 192 -19.28 10.47 19.35
N VAL A 193 -18.32 9.83 20.03
CA VAL A 193 -17.61 8.67 19.48
C VAL A 193 -18.65 7.58 19.22
N ARG A 194 -18.87 7.27 17.93
CA ARG A 194 -19.77 6.18 17.53
C ARG A 194 -19.15 4.87 17.98
N ARG A 195 -19.65 4.32 19.10
CA ARG A 195 -19.29 2.97 19.56
C ARG A 195 -20.18 1.94 18.89
N PHE A 196 -19.57 1.01 18.20
CA PHE A 196 -20.28 -0.05 17.50
C PHE A 196 -20.53 -1.24 18.44
N PRO A 197 -21.69 -1.91 18.38
CA PRO A 197 -21.92 -3.11 19.20
C PRO A 197 -20.86 -4.19 19.02
N ALA A 198 -20.26 -4.31 17.82
CA ALA A 198 -19.13 -5.19 17.55
C ALA A 198 -17.93 -4.97 18.48
N GLU A 199 -17.66 -3.74 18.89
CA GLU A 199 -16.50 -3.40 19.74
C GLU A 199 -16.66 -3.89 21.19
N LYS A 200 -17.91 -4.15 21.62
CA LYS A 200 -18.22 -4.67 22.96
C LYS A 200 -18.00 -6.17 23.07
N ASP A 201 -17.94 -6.89 21.95
CA ASP A 201 -17.69 -8.33 21.93
C ASP A 201 -16.19 -8.61 21.99
N THR A 202 -15.69 -8.88 23.21
CA THR A 202 -14.27 -9.11 23.51
C THR A 202 -13.93 -10.60 23.74
N ALA A 203 -14.87 -11.51 23.50
CA ALA A 203 -14.78 -12.92 23.90
C ALA A 203 -13.53 -13.66 23.40
N PHE A 204 -12.98 -13.25 22.25
CA PHE A 204 -11.82 -13.89 21.61
C PHE A 204 -10.62 -12.95 21.46
N ILE A 205 -10.46 -12.01 22.40
CA ILE A 205 -9.39 -10.99 22.31
C ILE A 205 -7.99 -11.61 22.21
N ARG A 206 -7.77 -12.81 22.80
CA ARG A 206 -6.50 -13.56 22.82
C ARG A 206 -6.40 -14.68 21.76
N GLY A 207 -7.33 -14.76 20.82
CA GLY A 207 -7.39 -15.82 19.81
C GLY A 207 -8.63 -16.69 19.92
N SER A 208 -8.74 -17.70 19.04
CA SER A 208 -9.92 -18.56 18.95
C SER A 208 -9.91 -19.68 20.00
N GLY A 209 -8.71 -20.10 20.43
CA GLY A 209 -8.52 -21.24 21.32
C GLY A 209 -8.69 -22.61 20.66
N LEU A 210 -8.99 -22.65 19.36
CA LEU A 210 -9.20 -23.89 18.61
C LEU A 210 -7.86 -24.50 18.17
N THR A 211 -7.44 -25.60 18.80
CA THR A 211 -6.14 -26.24 18.53
C THR A 211 -6.24 -27.56 17.77
N THR A 212 -7.43 -28.16 17.69
CA THR A 212 -7.69 -29.43 16.99
C THR A 212 -8.90 -29.32 16.06
N MET A 213 -8.84 -30.02 14.93
CA MET A 213 -9.94 -30.07 13.97
C MET A 213 -9.87 -31.37 13.16
N ARG A 214 -11.01 -32.03 12.96
CA ARG A 214 -11.11 -33.25 12.15
C ARG A 214 -10.94 -32.89 10.67
N MET A 215 -10.10 -33.62 9.94
CA MET A 215 -9.86 -33.39 8.51
C MET A 215 -10.42 -34.55 7.67
N ASN A 216 -11.74 -34.61 7.54
CA ASN A 216 -12.39 -35.50 6.56
C ASN A 216 -13.03 -34.67 5.44
N LYS A 217 -13.39 -35.32 4.33
CA LYS A 217 -13.98 -34.67 3.15
C LYS A 217 -15.19 -33.79 3.48
N GLN A 218 -16.09 -34.26 4.35
CA GLN A 218 -17.27 -33.48 4.76
C GLN A 218 -16.87 -32.23 5.55
N THR A 219 -15.90 -32.34 6.47
CA THR A 219 -15.44 -31.21 7.28
C THR A 219 -14.81 -30.13 6.41
N LEU A 220 -13.95 -30.52 5.47
CA LEU A 220 -13.33 -29.59 4.53
C LEU A 220 -14.37 -28.92 3.62
N THR A 221 -15.35 -29.68 3.13
CA THR A 221 -16.49 -29.13 2.36
C THR A 221 -17.28 -28.12 3.19
N ASN A 222 -17.55 -28.44 4.47
CA ASN A 222 -18.28 -27.55 5.36
C ASN A 222 -17.54 -26.24 5.62
N LEU A 223 -16.23 -26.31 5.84
CA LEU A 223 -15.40 -25.13 6.06
C LEU A 223 -15.29 -24.25 4.81
N LYS A 224 -15.26 -24.85 3.61
CA LYS A 224 -15.32 -24.11 2.34
C LYS A 224 -16.59 -23.27 2.27
N VAL A 225 -17.75 -23.90 2.47
CA VAL A 225 -19.05 -23.19 2.43
C VAL A 225 -19.10 -22.12 3.51
N LEU A 226 -18.61 -22.39 4.72
CA LEU A 226 -18.52 -21.37 5.77
C LEU A 226 -17.63 -20.19 5.37
N GLY A 227 -16.46 -20.42 4.78
CA GLY A 227 -15.56 -19.35 4.34
C GLY A 227 -16.20 -18.41 3.32
N MET A 228 -16.92 -18.99 2.34
CA MET A 228 -17.66 -18.22 1.32
C MET A 228 -18.85 -17.46 1.93
N VAL A 229 -19.68 -18.13 2.73
CA VAL A 229 -20.86 -17.52 3.37
C VAL A 229 -20.43 -16.43 4.36
N TRP A 230 -19.40 -16.66 5.17
CA TRP A 230 -18.91 -15.69 6.15
C TRP A 230 -18.41 -14.40 5.48
N GLY A 231 -17.66 -14.52 4.38
CA GLY A 231 -17.17 -13.33 3.66
C GLY A 231 -18.26 -12.61 2.88
N PHE A 232 -19.15 -13.35 2.23
CA PHE A 232 -20.34 -12.77 1.59
C PHE A 232 -21.14 -11.91 2.57
N LEU A 233 -21.47 -12.46 3.74
CA LEU A 233 -22.23 -11.75 4.76
C LEU A 233 -21.45 -10.56 5.36
N LYS A 234 -20.11 -10.62 5.43
CA LYS A 234 -19.26 -9.49 5.87
C LYS A 234 -19.57 -8.23 5.06
N PHE A 235 -19.77 -8.38 3.76
CA PHE A 235 -19.88 -7.28 2.82
C PHE A 235 -21.32 -6.95 2.40
N TYR A 236 -22.22 -7.93 2.44
CA TYR A 236 -23.61 -7.78 1.97
C TYR A 236 -24.67 -7.69 3.07
N HIS A 237 -24.47 -8.28 4.25
CA HIS A 237 -25.53 -8.29 5.25
C HIS A 237 -25.67 -6.92 5.95
N PRO A 238 -26.81 -6.21 5.87
CA PRO A 238 -26.92 -4.84 6.40
C PRO A 238 -26.66 -4.73 7.90
N GLY A 239 -27.05 -5.74 8.68
CA GLY A 239 -26.74 -5.81 10.11
C GLY A 239 -25.24 -5.93 10.41
N VAL A 240 -24.49 -6.61 9.54
CA VAL A 240 -23.03 -6.79 9.68
C VAL A 240 -22.31 -5.53 9.24
N ALA A 241 -22.69 -4.98 8.09
CA ALA A 241 -22.21 -3.69 7.58
C ALA A 241 -22.45 -2.54 8.57
N ALA A 242 -23.50 -2.60 9.40
CA ALA A 242 -23.75 -1.61 10.45
C ALA A 242 -22.88 -1.75 11.71
N GLY A 243 -21.96 -2.72 11.76
CA GLY A 243 -21.06 -2.96 12.90
C GLY A 243 -21.75 -3.57 14.13
N LYS A 244 -22.85 -4.32 13.94
CA LYS A 244 -23.58 -4.94 15.07
C LYS A 244 -22.88 -6.16 15.66
N TYR A 245 -22.00 -6.81 14.91
CA TYR A 245 -21.40 -8.10 15.27
C TYR A 245 -19.90 -8.04 15.08
N ASN A 246 -19.11 -8.52 16.04
CA ASN A 246 -17.68 -8.72 15.82
C ASN A 246 -17.47 -9.92 14.88
N TRP A 247 -17.07 -9.66 13.65
CA TRP A 247 -17.10 -10.66 12.60
C TRP A 247 -16.05 -11.77 12.75
N ALA A 248 -14.89 -11.47 13.34
CA ALA A 248 -13.90 -12.50 13.69
C ALA A 248 -14.41 -13.39 14.82
N ASN A 249 -14.96 -12.81 15.88
CA ASN A 249 -15.53 -13.58 17.00
C ASN A 249 -16.71 -14.45 16.54
N THR A 250 -17.52 -13.95 15.61
CA THR A 250 -18.60 -14.71 14.96
C THR A 250 -18.06 -15.93 14.22
N LEU A 251 -16.95 -15.79 13.47
CA LEU A 251 -16.31 -16.93 12.81
C LEU A 251 -15.90 -17.99 13.82
N PHE A 252 -15.22 -17.59 14.90
CA PHE A 252 -14.74 -18.51 15.92
C PHE A 252 -15.87 -19.29 16.61
N ARG A 253 -17.04 -18.67 16.79
CA ARG A 253 -18.25 -19.36 17.31
C ARG A 253 -18.86 -20.36 16.33
N LEU A 254 -18.71 -20.13 15.02
CA LEU A 254 -19.26 -20.99 13.97
C LEU A 254 -18.35 -22.17 13.65
N LEU A 255 -17.02 -21.98 13.67
CA LEU A 255 -16.04 -22.98 13.26
C LEU A 255 -16.28 -24.37 13.88
N PRO A 256 -16.42 -24.54 15.22
CA PRO A 256 -16.63 -25.86 15.82
C PRO A 256 -17.97 -26.51 15.42
N LYS A 257 -19.03 -25.71 15.29
CA LYS A 257 -20.38 -26.19 14.92
C LYS A 257 -20.44 -26.67 13.48
N ILE A 258 -19.78 -25.94 12.58
CA ILE A 258 -19.72 -26.27 11.16
C ILE A 258 -18.78 -27.46 10.92
N ALA A 259 -17.63 -27.47 11.59
CA ALA A 259 -16.68 -28.57 11.45
C ALA A 259 -17.23 -29.91 11.96
N SER A 260 -18.13 -29.89 12.93
CA SER A 260 -18.77 -31.10 13.49
C SER A 260 -20.01 -31.58 12.72
N ALA A 261 -20.56 -30.77 11.81
CA ALA A 261 -21.72 -31.17 11.02
C ALA A 261 -21.41 -32.36 10.09
N LYS A 262 -22.23 -33.42 10.16
CA LYS A 262 -21.97 -34.69 9.47
C LYS A 262 -22.47 -34.71 8.02
N THR A 263 -23.33 -33.76 7.64
CA THR A 263 -23.93 -33.68 6.30
C THR A 263 -24.10 -32.22 5.88
N ASP A 264 -24.23 -32.00 4.56
CA ASP A 264 -24.54 -30.69 3.98
C ASP A 264 -25.84 -30.09 4.56
N GLN A 265 -26.87 -30.92 4.75
CA GLN A 265 -28.14 -30.51 5.35
C GLN A 265 -27.98 -29.99 6.78
N GLN A 266 -27.14 -30.65 7.60
CA GLN A 266 -26.88 -30.20 8.98
C GLN A 266 -26.13 -28.87 8.98
N ARG A 267 -25.08 -28.74 8.17
CA ARG A 267 -24.32 -27.49 8.02
C ARG A 267 -25.24 -26.35 7.58
N ASP A 268 -26.04 -26.56 6.55
CA ASP A 268 -26.86 -25.51 5.97
C ASP A 268 -28.01 -25.10 6.88
N THR A 269 -28.52 -26.03 7.70
CA THR A 269 -29.48 -25.70 8.75
C THR A 269 -28.86 -24.75 9.79
N ILE A 270 -27.60 -24.97 10.17
CA ILE A 270 -26.86 -24.07 11.08
C ILE A 270 -26.68 -22.70 10.43
N LEU A 271 -26.22 -22.65 9.18
CA LEU A 271 -25.98 -21.40 8.45
C LEU A 271 -27.27 -20.62 8.18
N THR A 272 -28.36 -21.30 7.82
CA THR A 272 -29.66 -20.66 7.56
C THR A 272 -30.19 -19.99 8.82
N ARG A 273 -30.20 -20.70 9.95
CA ARG A 273 -30.62 -20.12 11.25
C ARG A 273 -29.72 -18.98 11.67
N PHE A 274 -28.40 -19.12 11.46
CA PHE A 274 -27.44 -18.08 11.77
C PHE A 274 -27.72 -16.80 10.96
N ILE A 275 -27.91 -16.90 9.64
CA ILE A 275 -28.22 -15.74 8.78
C ILE A 275 -29.52 -15.08 9.21
N GLN A 276 -30.57 -15.85 9.47
CA GLN A 276 -31.86 -15.33 9.95
C GLN A 276 -31.74 -14.58 11.30
N GLY A 277 -30.79 -15.00 12.15
CA GLY A 277 -30.48 -14.36 13.43
C GLY A 277 -29.68 -13.05 13.34
N LEU A 278 -29.19 -12.65 12.16
CA LEU A 278 -28.43 -11.39 11.97
C LEU A 278 -29.31 -10.14 11.89
N GLY A 279 -30.63 -10.33 11.98
CA GLY A 279 -31.64 -9.27 11.97
C GLY A 279 -32.37 -9.12 10.64
N PRO A 280 -33.40 -8.26 10.59
CA PRO A 280 -34.28 -8.16 9.44
C PRO A 280 -33.60 -7.50 8.23
N LEU A 281 -33.89 -8.02 7.04
CA LEU A 281 -33.53 -7.40 5.76
C LEU A 281 -34.62 -6.39 5.38
N LYS A 282 -34.24 -5.11 5.18
CA LYS A 282 -35.17 -4.03 4.86
C LYS A 282 -34.91 -3.48 3.46
N GLY A 283 -35.98 -3.36 2.68
CA GLY A 283 -35.92 -2.83 1.32
C GLY A 283 -35.17 -3.74 0.34
N LYS A 284 -35.13 -3.32 -0.92
CA LYS A 284 -34.40 -4.02 -1.98
C LYS A 284 -33.33 -3.11 -2.56
N TYR A 285 -32.23 -3.69 -3.00
CA TYR A 285 -31.26 -2.98 -3.83
C TYR A 285 -31.94 -2.52 -5.12
N LYS A 286 -31.65 -1.28 -5.50
CA LYS A 286 -31.99 -0.73 -6.81
C LYS A 286 -30.68 -0.43 -7.51
N ALA A 287 -30.47 -1.02 -8.68
CA ALA A 287 -29.29 -0.74 -9.49
C ALA A 287 -29.22 0.76 -9.79
N ARG A 288 -28.02 1.33 -9.63
CA ARG A 288 -27.75 2.70 -10.03
C ARG A 288 -27.46 2.72 -11.52
N ALA A 289 -27.88 3.78 -12.20
CA ALA A 289 -27.39 4.06 -13.55
C ALA A 289 -25.89 4.30 -13.48
N LEU A 290 -25.14 3.67 -14.39
CA LEU A 290 -23.71 3.92 -14.51
C LEU A 290 -23.48 5.31 -15.12
N PRO A 291 -22.36 5.98 -14.80
CA PRO A 291 -21.95 7.19 -15.51
C PRO A 291 -21.89 6.95 -17.03
N LYS A 292 -22.10 8.02 -17.81
CA LYS A 292 -22.01 7.95 -19.27
C LYS A 292 -20.62 7.43 -19.69
N GLY A 293 -20.58 6.38 -20.51
CA GLY A 293 -19.33 5.75 -20.97
C GLY A 293 -18.76 4.69 -20.04
N ALA A 294 -19.34 4.50 -18.84
CA ALA A 294 -18.96 3.42 -17.95
C ALA A 294 -19.67 2.10 -18.28
N SER A 295 -19.03 0.97 -17.97
CA SER A 295 -19.53 -0.38 -18.20
C SER A 295 -19.09 -1.32 -17.09
N ILE A 296 -19.85 -2.39 -16.84
CA ILE A 296 -19.44 -3.44 -15.89
C ILE A 296 -18.38 -4.32 -16.56
N LYS A 297 -17.17 -4.37 -15.99
CA LYS A 297 -16.09 -5.28 -16.43
C LYS A 297 -16.26 -6.67 -15.83
N MET A 298 -16.70 -6.73 -14.58
CA MET A 298 -16.92 -7.96 -13.82
C MET A 298 -18.15 -7.80 -12.93
N SER A 299 -19.03 -8.80 -12.94
CA SER A 299 -20.19 -8.88 -12.04
C SER A 299 -19.90 -9.81 -10.87
N VAL A 300 -20.64 -9.63 -9.78
CA VAL A 300 -20.57 -10.50 -8.60
C VAL A 300 -20.98 -11.93 -8.99
N ASP A 301 -20.15 -12.91 -8.64
CA ASP A 301 -20.50 -14.32 -8.86
C ASP A 301 -21.44 -14.84 -7.75
N THR A 302 -22.70 -15.06 -8.12
CA THR A 302 -23.70 -15.69 -7.25
C THR A 302 -23.99 -17.15 -7.60
N SER A 303 -23.27 -17.72 -8.58
CA SER A 303 -23.53 -19.09 -9.06
C SER A 303 -23.35 -20.14 -7.95
N TRP A 304 -22.35 -19.93 -7.08
CA TRP A 304 -22.07 -20.82 -5.96
C TRP A 304 -23.20 -20.91 -4.93
N PHE A 305 -24.11 -19.93 -4.86
CA PHE A 305 -25.30 -20.05 -4.02
C PHE A 305 -26.10 -21.29 -4.39
N TYR A 306 -26.14 -21.63 -5.67
CA TYR A 306 -26.95 -22.72 -6.23
C TYR A 306 -26.15 -24.01 -6.46
N ALA A 307 -24.94 -24.10 -5.92
CA ALA A 307 -24.14 -25.31 -6.00
C ALA A 307 -24.89 -26.50 -5.38
N LYS A 308 -24.67 -27.71 -5.91
CA LYS A 308 -25.34 -28.95 -5.47
C LYS A 308 -25.21 -29.22 -3.96
N ALA A 309 -24.11 -28.79 -3.36
CA ALA A 309 -23.87 -28.94 -1.93
C ALA A 309 -24.69 -27.97 -1.05
N ILE A 310 -25.40 -26.99 -1.63
CA ILE A 310 -26.17 -25.98 -0.91
C ILE A 310 -27.67 -26.29 -1.03
N THR A 311 -28.33 -26.43 0.12
CA THR A 311 -29.75 -26.74 0.24
C THR A 311 -30.62 -25.53 -0.08
N GLN A 312 -31.82 -25.77 -0.64
CA GLN A 312 -32.75 -24.70 -1.02
C GLN A 312 -33.05 -23.66 0.10
N PRO A 313 -33.20 -24.03 1.39
CA PRO A 313 -33.36 -23.04 2.45
C PRO A 313 -32.19 -22.05 2.57
N LEU A 314 -30.94 -22.54 2.45
CA LEU A 314 -29.76 -21.69 2.48
C LEU A 314 -29.68 -20.81 1.23
N GLN A 315 -29.97 -21.37 0.04
CA GLN A 315 -30.05 -20.61 -1.21
C GLN A 315 -30.98 -19.40 -1.09
N LYS A 316 -32.19 -19.61 -0.53
CA LYS A 316 -33.18 -18.54 -0.35
C LYS A 316 -32.68 -17.41 0.53
N VAL A 317 -32.02 -17.69 1.65
CA VAL A 317 -31.52 -16.63 2.55
C VAL A 317 -30.29 -15.92 1.96
N LEU A 318 -29.41 -16.61 1.24
CA LEU A 318 -28.28 -15.98 0.54
C LEU A 318 -28.76 -15.01 -0.53
N SER A 319 -29.69 -15.45 -1.38
CA SER A 319 -30.30 -14.60 -2.41
C SER A 319 -31.06 -13.42 -1.79
N ALA A 320 -31.79 -13.64 -0.69
CA ALA A 320 -32.46 -12.55 0.02
C ALA A 320 -31.47 -11.48 0.52
N VAL A 321 -30.31 -11.88 1.05
CA VAL A 321 -29.25 -10.94 1.46
C VAL A 321 -28.67 -10.20 0.25
N PHE A 322 -28.39 -10.90 -0.87
CA PHE A 322 -27.83 -10.28 -2.06
C PHE A 322 -28.74 -9.21 -2.70
N TYR A 323 -30.06 -9.39 -2.61
CA TYR A 323 -31.03 -8.42 -3.13
C TYR A 323 -31.51 -7.41 -2.07
N ALA A 324 -31.06 -7.51 -0.82
CA ALA A 324 -31.39 -6.54 0.22
C ALA A 324 -30.81 -5.16 -0.10
N LYS A 325 -31.41 -4.11 0.44
CA LYS A 325 -30.84 -2.75 0.32
C LYS A 325 -29.49 -2.72 1.07
N PRO A 326 -28.38 -2.36 0.41
CA PRO A 326 -27.09 -2.24 1.06
C PRO A 326 -27.10 -1.09 2.07
N ALA A 327 -26.24 -1.19 3.08
CA ALA A 327 -25.98 -0.06 3.97
C ALA A 327 -25.28 1.07 3.19
N SER A 328 -25.53 2.32 3.57
CA SER A 328 -24.86 3.48 2.95
C SER A 328 -23.39 3.59 3.32
N GLU A 329 -23.00 2.97 4.43
CA GLU A 329 -21.63 2.85 4.94
C GLU A 329 -21.42 1.40 5.39
N ASN A 330 -20.18 0.91 5.33
CA ASN A 330 -19.81 -0.39 5.84
C ASN A 330 -18.78 -0.27 6.97
N TYR A 331 -19.00 -0.98 8.07
CA TYR A 331 -18.10 -1.05 9.21
C TYR A 331 -16.82 -1.83 8.89
N TYR A 332 -16.83 -2.76 7.95
CA TYR A 332 -15.72 -3.64 7.64
C TYR A 332 -14.86 -3.22 6.47
N TYR A 333 -15.36 -2.36 5.59
CA TYR A 333 -14.56 -1.78 4.52
C TYR A 333 -14.95 -0.33 4.24
N SER A 334 -14.00 0.41 3.70
CA SER A 334 -14.18 1.73 3.13
C SER A 334 -13.27 1.89 1.92
N PHE A 335 -13.39 3.00 1.21
CA PHE A 335 -12.48 3.36 0.13
C PHE A 335 -11.70 4.61 0.49
N ASP A 336 -10.42 4.65 0.15
CA ASP A 336 -9.57 5.83 0.29
C ASP A 336 -9.83 6.85 -0.84
N GLN A 337 -9.01 7.90 -0.91
CA GLN A 337 -9.14 8.94 -1.93
C GLN A 337 -8.82 8.46 -3.34
N SER A 338 -7.96 7.44 -3.48
CA SER A 338 -7.63 6.76 -4.73
C SER A 338 -8.65 5.68 -5.09
N THR A 339 -9.71 5.50 -4.30
CA THR A 339 -10.72 4.42 -4.46
C THR A 339 -10.17 3.01 -4.25
N ASN A 340 -9.07 2.85 -3.51
CA ASN A 340 -8.61 1.56 -3.01
C ASN A 340 -9.39 1.13 -1.77
N VAL A 341 -9.55 -0.18 -1.58
CA VAL A 341 -10.25 -0.70 -0.40
C VAL A 341 -9.35 -0.65 0.83
N VAL A 342 -9.95 -0.29 1.96
CA VAL A 342 -9.35 -0.35 3.29
C VAL A 342 -10.25 -1.19 4.20
N PHE A 343 -9.67 -1.98 5.10
CA PHE A 343 -10.39 -2.82 6.08
C PHE A 343 -10.19 -2.33 7.53
N PRO A 344 -10.79 -1.18 7.91
CA PRO A 344 -10.41 -0.46 9.13
C PRO A 344 -10.71 -1.17 10.46
N HIS A 345 -11.49 -2.25 10.45
CA HIS A 345 -11.91 -2.98 11.65
C HIS A 345 -11.53 -4.46 11.64
N ASP A 346 -10.60 -4.87 10.75
CA ASP A 346 -9.97 -6.19 10.82
C ASP A 346 -8.81 -6.19 11.81
N LYS A 347 -9.03 -6.76 13.00
CA LYS A 347 -8.00 -6.88 14.04
C LYS A 347 -6.78 -7.70 13.57
N GLU A 348 -5.58 -7.26 13.91
CA GLU A 348 -4.28 -7.88 13.52
C GLU A 348 -3.87 -9.11 14.35
N PHE A 349 -4.36 -9.27 15.57
CA PHE A 349 -3.99 -10.39 16.47
C PHE A 349 -2.46 -10.60 16.56
N VAL A 350 -1.73 -9.61 17.10
CA VAL A 350 -0.26 -9.58 17.19
C VAL A 350 0.32 -10.88 17.77
N ASP A 351 -0.16 -11.30 18.95
CA ASP A 351 0.35 -12.49 19.66
C ASP A 351 -0.34 -13.81 19.24
N ILE A 352 -0.25 -14.17 17.96
CA ILE A 352 -0.80 -15.44 17.48
C ILE A 352 -0.03 -16.65 18.02
N LYS A 353 -0.74 -17.58 18.67
CA LYS A 353 -0.20 -18.92 18.94
C LYS A 353 -0.24 -19.74 17.66
N SER A 354 0.90 -20.28 17.24
CA SER A 354 1.03 -21.03 15.97
C SER A 354 0.09 -22.23 15.84
N ASN A 355 -0.39 -22.79 16.97
CA ASN A 355 -1.33 -23.90 16.98
C ASN A 355 -2.80 -23.49 16.91
N ASP A 356 -3.14 -22.20 16.95
CA ASP A 356 -4.52 -21.71 16.84
C ASP A 356 -5.02 -21.86 15.38
N ILE A 357 -5.82 -22.89 15.13
CA ILE A 357 -6.42 -23.18 13.82
C ILE A 357 -7.41 -22.08 13.42
N GLY A 358 -8.17 -21.54 14.38
CA GLY A 358 -9.19 -20.54 14.08
C GLY A 358 -8.57 -19.25 13.53
N LEU A 359 -7.44 -18.79 14.08
CA LEU A 359 -6.74 -17.63 13.54
C LEU A 359 -6.14 -17.89 12.15
N ARG A 360 -5.58 -19.08 11.89
CA ARG A 360 -5.08 -19.45 10.55
C ARG A 360 -6.19 -19.52 9.51
N LEU A 361 -7.35 -20.06 9.87
CA LEU A 361 -8.54 -20.06 9.01
C LEU A 361 -9.15 -18.66 8.84
N LEU A 362 -9.08 -17.80 9.86
CA LEU A 362 -9.47 -16.39 9.73
C LEU A 362 -8.58 -15.66 8.72
N ALA A 363 -7.26 -15.89 8.73
CA ALA A 363 -6.33 -15.33 7.76
C ALA A 363 -6.70 -15.73 6.33
N LEU A 364 -6.92 -17.03 6.12
CA LEU A 364 -7.38 -17.60 4.85
C LEU A 364 -8.69 -16.97 4.39
N PHE A 365 -9.72 -16.95 5.24
CA PHE A 365 -11.04 -16.42 4.86
C PHE A 365 -11.01 -14.91 4.64
N ARG A 366 -10.18 -14.16 5.39
CA ARG A 366 -9.99 -12.72 5.15
C ARG A 366 -9.37 -12.47 3.79
N TYR A 367 -8.23 -13.09 3.50
CA TYR A 367 -7.53 -12.85 2.24
C TYR A 367 -8.35 -13.36 1.05
N TRP A 368 -8.92 -14.58 1.15
CA TRP A 368 -9.73 -15.16 0.09
C TRP A 368 -10.90 -14.25 -0.31
N ASN A 369 -11.62 -13.73 0.67
CA ASN A 369 -12.75 -12.84 0.43
C ASN A 369 -12.34 -11.40 0.09
N ALA A 370 -11.18 -10.91 0.56
CA ALA A 370 -10.69 -9.61 0.12
C ALA A 370 -10.45 -9.61 -1.40
N VAL A 371 -9.84 -10.67 -1.94
CA VAL A 371 -9.62 -10.84 -3.38
C VAL A 371 -10.94 -11.09 -4.11
N GLU A 372 -11.81 -11.97 -3.60
CA GLU A 372 -13.11 -12.28 -4.22
C GLU A 372 -13.97 -11.02 -4.47
N TYR A 373 -13.97 -10.09 -3.52
CA TYR A 373 -14.87 -8.94 -3.54
C TYR A 373 -14.19 -7.61 -3.90
N PHE A 374 -12.86 -7.52 -3.86
CA PHE A 374 -12.17 -6.24 -4.07
C PHE A 374 -10.98 -6.28 -5.04
N TYR A 375 -10.56 -7.44 -5.54
CA TYR A 375 -9.53 -7.49 -6.58
C TYR A 375 -10.19 -7.20 -7.95
N PRO A 376 -9.86 -6.09 -8.64
CA PRO A 376 -10.53 -5.69 -9.89
C PRO A 376 -10.32 -6.71 -11.01
N TYR A 377 -9.26 -7.52 -10.93
CA TYR A 377 -8.89 -8.55 -11.89
C TYR A 377 -9.32 -9.97 -11.48
N ARG A 378 -10.27 -10.10 -10.54
CA ARG A 378 -10.72 -11.40 -10.02
C ARG A 378 -11.20 -12.37 -11.11
N TYR A 379 -11.71 -11.87 -12.24
CA TYR A 379 -12.10 -12.70 -13.39
C TYR A 379 -10.92 -13.43 -14.07
N LEU A 380 -9.67 -12.96 -13.89
CA LEU A 380 -8.47 -13.65 -14.37
C LEU A 380 -8.13 -14.89 -13.51
N LEU A 381 -8.73 -15.03 -12.33
CA LEU A 381 -8.47 -16.11 -11.38
C LEU A 381 -9.52 -17.22 -11.53
N THR A 382 -9.46 -17.97 -12.63
CA THR A 382 -10.47 -18.99 -12.96
C THR A 382 -10.57 -20.14 -11.93
N ASP A 383 -9.54 -20.35 -11.13
CA ASP A 383 -9.42 -21.39 -10.09
C ASP A 383 -9.55 -20.86 -8.66
N TRP A 384 -9.96 -19.60 -8.45
CA TRP A 384 -9.94 -18.99 -7.12
C TRP A 384 -10.81 -19.71 -6.07
N GLU A 385 -11.96 -20.25 -6.45
CA GLU A 385 -12.77 -21.07 -5.53
C GLU A 385 -12.04 -22.36 -5.13
N GLN A 386 -11.26 -22.95 -6.04
CA GLN A 386 -10.42 -24.12 -5.77
C GLN A 386 -9.27 -23.77 -4.81
N VAL A 387 -8.70 -22.56 -4.89
CA VAL A 387 -7.71 -22.07 -3.92
C VAL A 387 -8.26 -22.15 -2.49
N LEU A 388 -9.53 -21.80 -2.25
CA LEU A 388 -10.13 -21.97 -0.93
C LEU A 388 -10.15 -23.45 -0.50
N THR A 389 -10.58 -24.35 -1.40
CA THR A 389 -10.59 -25.79 -1.16
C THR A 389 -9.21 -26.33 -0.79
N ASP A 390 -8.17 -25.90 -1.50
CA ASP A 390 -6.81 -26.40 -1.34
C ASP A 390 -6.11 -25.84 -0.11
N TYR A 391 -6.41 -24.61 0.29
CA TYR A 391 -5.72 -23.94 1.39
C TYR A 391 -6.35 -24.14 2.77
N ILE A 392 -7.62 -24.53 2.86
CA ILE A 392 -8.22 -24.94 4.15
C ILE A 392 -7.39 -26.04 4.84
N PRO A 393 -7.10 -27.20 4.21
CA PRO A 393 -6.32 -28.25 4.85
C PRO A 393 -4.87 -27.81 5.12
N LYS A 394 -4.25 -27.03 4.22
CA LYS A 394 -2.90 -26.49 4.43
C LYS A 394 -2.84 -25.60 5.67
N MET A 395 -3.82 -24.72 5.86
CA MET A 395 -3.89 -23.83 7.03
C MET A 395 -4.16 -24.59 8.32
N ILE A 396 -4.96 -25.66 8.31
CA ILE A 396 -5.15 -26.52 9.49
C ILE A 396 -3.83 -27.21 9.87
N LEU A 397 -3.06 -27.68 8.88
CA LEU A 397 -1.80 -28.40 9.06
C LEU A 397 -0.58 -27.50 9.35
N ALA A 398 -0.66 -26.20 9.06
CA ALA A 398 0.40 -25.21 9.25
C ALA A 398 0.65 -24.85 10.73
N ASN A 399 1.02 -25.84 11.55
CA ASN A 399 1.08 -25.77 13.01
C ASN A 399 2.34 -25.11 13.60
N THR A 400 3.18 -24.51 12.76
CA THR A 400 4.33 -23.70 13.16
C THR A 400 4.25 -22.35 12.47
N ARG A 401 4.87 -21.32 13.06
CA ARG A 401 4.88 -19.97 12.47
C ARG A 401 5.41 -19.99 11.03
N GLN A 402 6.52 -20.70 10.78
CA GLN A 402 7.08 -20.80 9.43
C GLN A 402 6.13 -21.46 8.43
N LYS A 403 5.46 -22.57 8.80
CA LYS A 403 4.50 -23.21 7.90
C LYS A 403 3.32 -22.30 7.60
N TYR A 404 2.83 -21.55 8.60
CA TYR A 404 1.73 -20.61 8.42
C TYR A 404 2.11 -19.48 7.48
N ASP A 405 3.24 -18.81 7.73
CA ASP A 405 3.72 -17.68 6.94
C ASP A 405 4.00 -18.10 5.48
N LEU A 406 4.65 -19.25 5.25
CA LEU A 406 4.89 -19.77 3.89
C LEU A 406 3.60 -20.24 3.20
N THR A 407 2.61 -20.74 3.96
CA THR A 407 1.29 -21.09 3.39
C THR A 407 0.54 -19.83 2.96
N LEU A 408 0.62 -18.73 3.73
CA LEU A 408 0.08 -17.44 3.33
C LEU A 408 0.76 -16.91 2.08
N LEU A 409 2.10 -16.88 2.05
CA LEU A 409 2.86 -16.42 0.89
C LEU A 409 2.53 -17.23 -0.37
N SER A 410 2.40 -18.55 -0.23
CA SER A 410 1.95 -19.41 -1.34
C SER A 410 0.53 -19.11 -1.80
N MET A 411 -0.37 -18.74 -0.88
CA MET A 411 -1.73 -18.34 -1.26
C MET A 411 -1.73 -16.98 -1.97
N ILE A 412 -0.90 -16.04 -1.51
CA ILE A 412 -0.74 -14.72 -2.13
C ILE A 412 -0.23 -14.87 -3.57
N GLU A 413 0.70 -15.79 -3.82
CA GLU A 413 1.16 -16.09 -5.18
C GLU A 413 0.03 -16.46 -6.15
N LYS A 414 -1.07 -17.08 -5.67
CA LYS A 414 -2.18 -17.54 -6.53
C LYS A 414 -2.99 -16.42 -7.18
N ILE A 415 -2.90 -15.17 -6.72
CA ILE A 415 -3.57 -14.05 -7.40
C ILE A 415 -2.81 -13.53 -8.62
N LYS A 416 -1.58 -14.04 -8.86
CA LYS A 416 -0.71 -13.68 -9.99
C LYS A 416 -0.62 -12.16 -10.15
N ASP A 417 -0.15 -11.53 -9.09
CA ASP A 417 -0.01 -10.08 -9.00
C ASP A 417 1.41 -9.75 -8.54
N SER A 418 2.13 -8.95 -9.33
CA SER A 418 3.49 -8.49 -9.02
C SER A 418 3.55 -7.50 -7.84
N HIS A 419 2.43 -6.94 -7.38
CA HIS A 419 2.36 -6.24 -6.10
C HIS A 419 2.30 -7.19 -4.90
N GLY A 420 1.83 -8.42 -5.10
CA GLY A 420 1.64 -9.39 -4.04
C GLY A 420 2.91 -9.59 -3.21
N ALA A 421 2.78 -9.41 -1.91
CA ALA A 421 3.89 -9.59 -0.96
C ALA A 421 3.34 -9.93 0.43
N LEU A 422 4.18 -10.53 1.28
CA LEU A 422 3.89 -10.73 2.70
C LEU A 422 4.81 -9.83 3.53
N PHE A 423 4.23 -8.89 4.25
CA PHE A 423 4.96 -7.97 5.13
C PHE A 423 4.85 -8.44 6.59
N GLY A 424 5.86 -8.09 7.40
CA GLY A 424 5.91 -8.45 8.83
C GLY A 424 6.38 -9.88 9.12
N SER A 425 6.50 -10.74 8.11
CA SER A 425 6.93 -12.14 8.30
C SER A 425 8.42 -12.28 8.60
N GLN A 426 8.77 -12.54 9.88
CA GLN A 426 10.14 -12.91 10.24
C GLN A 426 10.51 -14.31 9.71
N GLN A 427 9.56 -15.24 9.68
CA GLN A 427 9.87 -16.62 9.29
C GLN A 427 10.12 -16.78 7.80
N GLU A 428 9.52 -15.94 6.95
CA GLU A 428 9.86 -15.85 5.53
C GLU A 428 11.31 -15.40 5.35
N ARG A 429 11.72 -14.34 6.04
CA ARG A 429 13.11 -13.84 5.99
C ARG A 429 14.11 -14.91 6.42
N LEU A 430 13.82 -15.61 7.51
CA LEU A 430 14.64 -16.73 8.00
C LEU A 430 14.64 -17.93 7.04
N PHE A 431 13.53 -18.18 6.34
CA PHE A 431 13.44 -19.26 5.35
C PHE A 431 14.36 -19.01 4.15
N PHE A 432 14.38 -17.79 3.61
CA PHE A 432 15.30 -17.45 2.52
C PHE A 432 16.73 -17.24 3.00
N GLY A 433 16.91 -16.73 4.22
CA GLY A 433 18.20 -16.31 4.76
C GLY A 433 18.45 -14.82 4.58
N GLU A 434 19.29 -14.27 5.45
CA GLU A 434 19.58 -12.83 5.51
C GLU A 434 20.96 -12.48 4.93
N ASN A 435 21.83 -13.49 4.73
CA ASN A 435 23.14 -13.31 4.12
C ASN A 435 23.11 -13.64 2.62
N THR A 436 23.92 -12.95 1.82
CA THR A 436 24.04 -13.14 0.36
C THR A 436 25.47 -12.87 -0.10
N PRO A 437 25.99 -13.51 -1.17
CA PRO A 437 27.26 -13.13 -1.77
C PRO A 437 27.15 -11.76 -2.47
N LEU A 438 28.28 -11.07 -2.68
CA LEU A 438 28.29 -9.69 -3.21
C LEU A 438 28.21 -9.60 -4.73
N PHE A 439 27.35 -10.39 -5.35
CA PHE A 439 26.99 -10.34 -6.77
C PHE A 439 25.53 -10.74 -6.98
N THR A 440 24.97 -10.37 -8.13
CA THR A 440 23.59 -10.71 -8.50
C THR A 440 23.56 -11.72 -9.64
N ILE A 441 22.43 -12.39 -9.77
CA ILE A 441 22.12 -13.27 -10.90
C ILE A 441 20.84 -12.79 -11.61
N ARG A 442 20.73 -13.09 -12.90
CA ARG A 442 19.51 -12.90 -13.69
C ARG A 442 19.23 -14.12 -14.56
N TYR A 443 17.95 -14.34 -14.86
CA TYR A 443 17.54 -15.40 -15.79
C TYR A 443 17.65 -14.90 -17.23
N ILE A 444 18.70 -15.33 -17.93
CA ILE A 444 19.08 -14.85 -19.27
C ILE A 444 19.30 -16.06 -20.18
N GLY A 445 18.68 -16.06 -21.36
CA GLY A 445 18.86 -17.16 -22.32
C GLY A 445 18.48 -18.55 -21.80
N GLY A 446 17.57 -18.63 -20.83
CA GLY A 446 17.16 -19.88 -20.19
C GLY A 446 18.03 -20.33 -19.02
N LYS A 447 19.03 -19.54 -18.63
CA LYS A 447 20.05 -19.88 -17.62
C LYS A 447 20.12 -18.82 -16.52
N TRP A 448 20.56 -19.19 -15.32
CA TRP A 448 20.83 -18.25 -14.22
C TRP A 448 22.25 -17.74 -14.33
N ILE A 449 22.43 -16.48 -14.73
CA ILE A 449 23.72 -15.91 -15.09
C ILE A 449 24.12 -14.86 -14.07
N VAL A 450 25.38 -14.90 -13.61
CA VAL A 450 25.96 -13.81 -12.82
C VAL A 450 26.01 -12.55 -13.68
N ASP A 451 25.26 -11.51 -13.31
CA ASP A 451 25.07 -10.34 -14.17
C ASP A 451 25.80 -9.08 -13.70
N ARG A 452 26.09 -8.98 -12.40
CA ARG A 452 26.65 -7.77 -11.78
C ARG A 452 27.31 -8.08 -10.44
N TYR A 453 28.31 -7.27 -10.07
CA TYR A 453 28.84 -7.24 -8.71
C TYR A 453 28.15 -6.16 -7.85
N LEU A 454 27.85 -6.51 -6.59
CA LEU A 454 27.37 -5.56 -5.57
C LEU A 454 28.55 -4.78 -4.95
N ASP A 455 29.69 -5.46 -4.85
CA ASP A 455 31.01 -4.93 -4.51
C ASP A 455 32.06 -5.62 -5.38
N SER A 456 32.64 -4.89 -6.34
CA SER A 456 33.57 -5.45 -7.32
C SER A 456 34.85 -6.00 -6.69
N ALA A 457 35.36 -5.37 -5.62
CA ALA A 457 36.62 -5.78 -5.00
C ALA A 457 36.46 -7.11 -4.27
N ILE A 458 35.34 -7.30 -3.56
CA ILE A 458 35.06 -8.54 -2.83
C ILE A 458 34.62 -9.64 -3.79
N ALA A 459 33.71 -9.34 -4.72
CA ALA A 459 33.18 -10.33 -5.65
C ALA A 459 34.28 -10.91 -6.55
N PHE A 460 35.17 -10.08 -7.10
CA PHE A 460 36.27 -10.54 -7.93
C PHE A 460 37.21 -11.51 -7.20
N ARG A 461 37.56 -11.20 -5.94
CA ARG A 461 38.40 -12.08 -5.10
C ARG A 461 37.77 -13.44 -4.78
N SER A 462 36.46 -13.60 -4.98
CA SER A 462 35.78 -14.88 -4.79
C SER A 462 35.92 -15.84 -5.98
N GLY A 463 36.56 -15.40 -7.08
CA GLY A 463 36.77 -16.20 -8.28
C GLY A 463 35.51 -16.33 -9.16
N ILE A 464 34.49 -15.51 -8.90
CA ILE A 464 33.23 -15.42 -9.64
C ILE A 464 33.39 -14.41 -10.78
N GLN A 465 32.92 -14.74 -11.97
CA GLN A 465 32.96 -13.88 -13.15
C GLN A 465 31.56 -13.53 -13.63
N ILE A 466 31.40 -12.31 -14.16
CA ILE A 466 30.18 -11.92 -14.87
C ILE A 466 30.05 -12.84 -16.10
N GLY A 467 28.86 -13.42 -16.27
CA GLY A 467 28.57 -14.40 -17.31
C GLY A 467 28.71 -15.86 -16.89
N ASP A 468 29.15 -16.16 -15.66
CA ASP A 468 29.09 -17.51 -15.11
C ASP A 468 27.63 -17.99 -15.03
N GLU A 469 27.37 -19.22 -15.46
CA GLU A 469 26.06 -19.87 -15.24
C GLU A 469 26.05 -20.58 -13.88
N LEU A 470 25.02 -20.32 -13.08
CA LEU A 470 24.79 -20.99 -11.81
C LEU A 470 24.03 -22.31 -11.99
N GLU A 471 24.68 -23.43 -11.68
CA GLU A 471 24.06 -24.77 -11.78
C GLU A 471 23.57 -25.31 -10.44
N LYS A 472 24.33 -25.10 -9.35
CA LYS A 472 24.02 -25.62 -8.01
C LYS A 472 24.39 -24.65 -6.90
N ILE A 473 23.61 -24.69 -5.81
CA ILE A 473 23.89 -24.02 -4.53
C ILE A 473 23.95 -25.10 -3.44
N ASN A 474 25.06 -25.18 -2.72
CA ASN A 474 25.31 -26.17 -1.66
C ASN A 474 24.99 -27.62 -2.11
N GLY A 475 25.33 -27.96 -3.35
CA GLY A 475 25.09 -29.28 -3.93
C GLY A 475 23.68 -29.51 -4.50
N GLN A 476 22.70 -28.65 -4.19
CA GLN A 476 21.34 -28.75 -4.74
C GLN A 476 21.26 -28.03 -6.10
N SER A 477 20.68 -28.69 -7.10
CA SER A 477 20.48 -28.09 -8.43
C SER A 477 19.59 -26.84 -8.36
N ILE A 478 20.01 -25.78 -9.05
CA ILE A 478 19.23 -24.53 -9.14
C ILE A 478 17.83 -24.77 -9.69
N LYS A 479 17.66 -25.74 -10.59
CA LYS A 479 16.36 -26.13 -11.15
C LYS A 479 15.40 -26.62 -10.06
N ASN A 480 15.90 -27.39 -9.09
CA ASN A 480 15.08 -27.88 -7.98
C ASN A 480 14.74 -26.75 -7.00
N ILE A 481 15.73 -25.91 -6.65
CA ILE A 481 15.51 -24.74 -5.77
C ILE A 481 14.45 -23.81 -6.37
N VAL A 482 14.55 -23.51 -7.67
CA VAL A 482 13.58 -22.67 -8.38
C VAL A 482 12.21 -23.32 -8.39
N LYS A 483 12.10 -24.63 -8.69
CA LYS A 483 10.83 -25.35 -8.66
C LYS A 483 10.16 -25.27 -7.29
N GLU A 484 10.92 -25.43 -6.21
CA GLU A 484 10.42 -25.36 -4.83
C GLU A 484 9.96 -23.95 -4.44
N ARG A 485 10.63 -22.90 -4.94
CA ARG A 485 10.37 -21.51 -4.54
C ARG A 485 9.35 -20.78 -5.43
N LEU A 486 9.09 -21.28 -6.65
CA LEU A 486 8.13 -20.64 -7.58
C LEU A 486 6.70 -20.56 -7.02
N ASP A 487 6.29 -21.54 -6.22
CA ASP A 487 4.94 -21.61 -5.61
C ASP A 487 4.74 -20.64 -4.44
N ILE A 488 5.80 -19.95 -4.02
CA ILE A 488 5.81 -18.92 -2.97
C ILE A 488 6.39 -17.59 -3.49
N THR A 489 6.52 -17.42 -4.80
CA THR A 489 7.04 -16.18 -5.41
C THR A 489 5.91 -15.47 -6.16
N PRO A 490 5.32 -14.40 -5.59
CA PRO A 490 4.35 -13.59 -6.30
C PRO A 490 4.94 -12.97 -7.59
N GLY A 491 4.08 -12.79 -8.59
CA GLY A 491 4.43 -12.20 -9.87
C GLY A 491 3.31 -12.41 -10.88
N SER A 492 3.00 -11.40 -11.68
CA SER A 492 1.93 -11.46 -12.68
C SER A 492 2.31 -12.32 -13.89
N ASN A 493 3.60 -12.42 -14.21
CA ASN A 493 4.12 -13.26 -15.29
C ASN A 493 5.46 -13.91 -14.92
N MET A 494 5.92 -14.86 -15.73
CA MET A 494 7.14 -15.62 -15.43
C MET A 494 8.41 -14.76 -15.41
N ALA A 495 8.48 -13.70 -16.21
CA ALA A 495 9.63 -12.80 -16.19
C ALA A 495 9.78 -12.13 -14.81
N VAL A 496 8.66 -11.67 -14.24
CA VAL A 496 8.64 -11.12 -12.87
C VAL A 496 8.90 -12.18 -11.82
N LYS A 497 8.37 -13.40 -11.96
CA LYS A 497 8.68 -14.47 -11.00
C LYS A 497 10.18 -14.77 -10.98
N TYR A 498 10.84 -14.80 -12.13
CA TYR A 498 12.30 -14.97 -12.18
C TYR A 498 13.06 -13.76 -11.63
N ARG A 499 12.59 -12.53 -11.88
CA ARG A 499 13.11 -11.31 -11.26
C ARG A 499 13.05 -11.39 -9.73
N ASN A 500 11.87 -11.69 -9.17
CA ASN A 500 11.66 -11.74 -7.72
C ASN A 500 12.44 -12.90 -7.08
N LEU A 501 12.50 -14.06 -7.74
CA LEU A 501 13.36 -15.18 -7.31
C LEU A 501 14.82 -14.78 -7.26
N SER A 502 15.32 -14.02 -8.24
CA SER A 502 16.75 -13.67 -8.32
C SER A 502 17.22 -12.88 -7.10
N TRP A 503 16.33 -12.13 -6.45
CA TRP A 503 16.62 -11.40 -5.21
C TRP A 503 16.88 -12.30 -3.99
N HIS A 504 16.41 -13.55 -4.01
CA HIS A 504 16.44 -14.46 -2.86
C HIS A 504 17.14 -15.79 -3.13
N LEU A 505 17.43 -16.14 -4.39
CA LEU A 505 18.06 -17.41 -4.75
C LEU A 505 19.43 -17.61 -4.08
N LEU A 506 20.20 -16.54 -3.95
CA LEU A 506 21.52 -16.57 -3.31
C LEU A 506 21.49 -16.25 -1.80
N ASN A 507 20.31 -16.12 -1.20
CA ASN A 507 20.20 -15.90 0.23
C ASN A 507 20.50 -17.19 1.01
N THR A 508 21.08 -17.03 2.19
CA THR A 508 21.42 -18.12 3.12
C THR A 508 21.52 -17.62 4.56
N ALA A 509 21.45 -18.54 5.53
CA ALA A 509 21.74 -18.26 6.93
C ALA A 509 23.24 -18.41 7.29
N ASN A 510 24.04 -18.96 6.37
CA ASN A 510 25.46 -19.24 6.62
C ASN A 510 26.36 -18.07 6.20
N ASP A 511 27.58 -18.01 6.74
CA ASP A 511 28.61 -17.02 6.37
C ASP A 511 29.36 -17.37 5.06
N SER A 512 29.06 -18.54 4.49
CA SER A 512 29.56 -18.94 3.17
C SER A 512 28.63 -19.93 2.50
N MET A 513 28.77 -20.07 1.18
CA MET A 513 28.08 -21.08 0.38
C MET A 513 28.99 -21.67 -0.69
N ILE A 514 28.66 -22.88 -1.13
CA ILE A 514 29.34 -23.56 -2.23
C ILE A 514 28.50 -23.40 -3.48
N LEU A 515 29.10 -22.88 -4.54
CA LEU A 515 28.46 -22.69 -5.84
C LEU A 515 29.12 -23.61 -6.86
N THR A 516 28.29 -24.28 -7.66
CA THR A 516 28.72 -24.97 -8.87
C THR A 516 28.31 -24.12 -10.05
N LEU A 517 29.29 -23.75 -10.87
CA LEU A 517 29.16 -22.82 -11.98
C LEU A 517 29.61 -23.47 -13.28
N GLU A 518 29.01 -23.09 -14.40
CA GLU A 518 29.50 -23.36 -15.74
C GLU A 518 30.18 -22.11 -16.31
N ARG A 519 31.43 -22.27 -16.76
CA ARG A 519 32.23 -21.25 -17.42
C ARG A 519 32.92 -21.85 -18.64
N ASP A 520 32.52 -21.40 -19.82
CA ASP A 520 33.13 -21.74 -21.12
C ASP A 520 33.29 -23.26 -21.35
N GLY A 521 32.23 -24.00 -21.03
CA GLY A 521 32.14 -25.45 -21.14
C GLY A 521 32.78 -26.22 -19.98
N ARG A 522 33.27 -25.54 -18.95
CA ARG A 522 33.91 -26.15 -17.77
C ARG A 522 33.12 -25.89 -16.51
N GLN A 523 33.03 -26.90 -15.66
CA GLN A 523 32.43 -26.76 -14.35
C GLN A 523 33.45 -26.26 -13.33
N GLU A 524 33.10 -25.21 -12.60
CA GLU A 524 33.88 -24.69 -11.48
C GLU A 524 33.10 -24.80 -10.18
N ILE A 525 33.80 -25.15 -9.09
CA ILE A 525 33.22 -25.15 -7.73
C ILE A 525 33.91 -24.06 -6.92
N LYS A 526 33.13 -23.12 -6.39
CA LYS A 526 33.64 -22.01 -5.57
C LYS A 526 32.98 -21.99 -4.20
N LYS A 527 33.77 -21.84 -3.15
CA LYS A 527 33.28 -21.45 -1.84
C LYS A 527 33.33 -19.93 -1.74
N VAL A 528 32.17 -19.29 -1.65
CA VAL A 528 32.05 -17.83 -1.58
C VAL A 528 31.59 -17.40 -0.20
N LYS A 529 32.14 -16.28 0.29
CA LYS A 529 31.70 -15.64 1.53
C LYS A 529 30.40 -14.88 1.29
N THR A 530 29.52 -14.88 2.27
CA THR A 530 28.25 -14.14 2.25
C THR A 530 28.27 -13.05 3.32
N TYR A 531 27.38 -12.07 3.16
CA TYR A 531 27.32 -10.86 3.96
C TYR A 531 25.87 -10.49 4.19
N ASN A 532 25.59 -9.72 5.25
CA ASN A 532 24.24 -9.25 5.54
C ASN A 532 23.66 -8.50 4.32
N GLY A 533 22.65 -9.11 3.69
CA GLY A 533 22.03 -8.62 2.46
C GLY A 533 21.24 -7.34 2.66
N ALA A 534 20.79 -7.03 3.88
CA ALA A 534 20.06 -5.79 4.18
C ALA A 534 20.92 -4.55 3.86
N ILE A 535 22.24 -4.63 4.05
CA ILE A 535 23.20 -3.56 3.72
C ILE A 535 23.21 -3.28 2.21
N TYR A 536 22.95 -4.30 1.39
CA TYR A 536 23.04 -4.26 -0.06
C TYR A 536 21.67 -4.28 -0.76
N GLN A 537 20.56 -4.22 -0.01
CA GLN A 537 19.21 -4.43 -0.51
C GLN A 537 18.86 -3.55 -1.72
N ASN A 538 19.19 -2.25 -1.67
CA ASN A 538 18.96 -1.32 -2.78
C ASN A 538 19.71 -1.73 -4.07
N LYS A 539 20.92 -2.30 -3.93
CA LYS A 539 21.72 -2.77 -5.06
C LYS A 539 21.22 -4.12 -5.58
N ILE A 540 20.72 -4.99 -4.69
CA ILE A 540 20.14 -6.30 -5.03
C ILE A 540 18.87 -6.12 -5.87
N TYR A 541 17.94 -5.26 -5.44
CA TYR A 541 16.71 -5.01 -6.18
C TYR A 541 16.95 -4.27 -7.49
N GLY A 542 18.03 -3.49 -7.57
CA GLY A 542 18.43 -2.81 -8.81
C GLY A 542 17.44 -1.72 -9.28
N LEU A 543 16.45 -1.36 -8.46
CA LEU A 543 15.36 -0.44 -8.80
C LEU A 543 15.82 1.02 -8.99
N VAL A 544 16.90 1.41 -8.30
CA VAL A 544 17.50 2.74 -8.40
C VAL A 544 19.02 2.65 -8.40
N LYS A 545 19.66 3.14 -9.46
CA LYS A 545 21.12 3.34 -9.50
C LYS A 545 21.45 4.69 -8.85
N ARG A 546 21.66 4.69 -7.53
CA ARG A 546 22.05 5.90 -6.78
C ARG A 546 23.27 6.56 -7.44
N GLY A 547 23.19 7.86 -7.68
CA GLY A 547 24.25 8.63 -8.36
C GLY A 547 24.15 8.65 -9.89
N GLN A 548 23.22 7.91 -10.50
CA GLN A 548 22.95 8.07 -11.92
C GLN A 548 22.37 9.48 -12.20
N PRO A 549 22.96 10.26 -13.11
CA PRO A 549 22.43 11.58 -13.45
C PRO A 549 20.99 11.47 -13.98
N PRO A 550 20.09 12.39 -13.59
CA PRO A 550 18.70 12.41 -14.03
C PRO A 550 18.57 12.63 -15.54
N PHE A 551 19.59 13.26 -16.14
CA PHE A 551 19.68 13.58 -17.55
C PHE A 551 21.14 13.55 -18.01
N LYS A 552 21.38 13.11 -19.24
CA LYS A 552 22.66 13.24 -19.95
C LYS A 552 22.44 13.19 -21.46
N ILE A 553 23.41 13.69 -22.22
CA ILE A 553 23.51 13.42 -23.66
C ILE A 553 24.39 12.19 -23.86
N ILE A 554 23.95 11.26 -24.71
CA ILE A 554 24.69 10.06 -25.09
C ILE A 554 24.80 9.94 -26.61
N GLY A 555 25.75 9.12 -27.08
CA GLY A 555 26.00 8.92 -28.51
C GLY A 555 26.25 10.23 -29.23
N ASP A 556 25.80 10.31 -30.48
CA ASP A 556 25.88 11.52 -31.29
C ASP A 556 24.63 12.41 -31.14
N GLY A 557 24.43 12.93 -29.92
CA GLY A 557 23.41 13.95 -29.62
C GLY A 557 22.02 13.40 -29.27
N ILE A 558 21.94 12.34 -28.46
CA ILE A 558 20.68 11.76 -27.96
C ILE A 558 20.46 12.16 -26.51
N ALA A 559 19.28 12.70 -26.21
CA ALA A 559 18.84 12.95 -24.83
C ALA A 559 18.55 11.61 -24.12
N TYR A 560 19.10 11.41 -22.93
CA TYR A 560 18.79 10.26 -22.09
C TYR A 560 18.27 10.75 -20.74
N ILE A 561 17.04 10.39 -20.41
CA ILE A 561 16.38 10.68 -19.14
C ILE A 561 16.38 9.42 -18.28
N TYR A 562 16.79 9.57 -17.02
CA TYR A 562 16.72 8.52 -16.00
C TYR A 562 15.65 8.86 -14.95
N PRO A 563 14.42 8.33 -15.08
CA PRO A 563 13.31 8.61 -14.16
C PRO A 563 13.63 8.36 -12.69
N GLY A 564 14.49 7.38 -12.38
CA GLY A 564 14.87 7.04 -10.99
C GLY A 564 15.58 8.15 -10.20
N THR A 565 16.10 9.20 -10.84
CA THR A 565 16.61 10.40 -10.15
C THR A 565 16.06 11.71 -10.71
N PHE A 566 15.35 11.66 -11.83
CA PHE A 566 14.70 12.83 -12.45
C PHE A 566 13.65 13.46 -11.54
N LYS A 567 13.59 14.79 -11.54
CA LYS A 567 12.60 15.59 -10.80
C LYS A 567 11.95 16.60 -11.72
N ASN A 568 10.65 16.84 -11.52
CA ASN A 568 9.89 17.77 -12.34
C ASN A 568 10.46 19.20 -12.32
N SER A 569 11.11 19.60 -11.22
CA SER A 569 11.81 20.88 -11.11
C SER A 569 12.97 21.06 -12.11
N MET A 570 13.47 19.97 -12.70
CA MET A 570 14.54 19.98 -13.71
C MET A 570 14.00 20.01 -15.14
N LEU A 571 12.68 19.93 -15.33
CA LEU A 571 12.09 19.70 -16.64
C LEU A 571 12.44 20.80 -17.65
N ASP A 572 12.30 22.07 -17.29
CA ASP A 572 12.50 23.16 -18.25
C ASP A 572 13.96 23.27 -18.69
N SER A 573 14.92 23.11 -17.78
CA SER A 573 16.35 23.11 -18.14
C SER A 573 16.74 21.90 -18.98
N VAL A 574 16.19 20.72 -18.66
CA VAL A 574 16.40 19.51 -19.47
C VAL A 574 15.80 19.68 -20.87
N MET A 575 14.58 20.21 -20.99
CA MET A 575 13.93 20.42 -22.28
C MET A 575 14.61 21.51 -23.12
N GLN A 576 15.22 22.52 -22.49
CA GLN A 576 16.01 23.53 -23.20
C GLN A 576 17.22 22.93 -23.92
N ILE A 577 17.83 21.89 -23.35
CA ILE A 577 18.94 21.15 -23.94
C ILE A 577 18.41 20.10 -24.93
N ALA A 578 17.40 19.33 -24.51
CA ALA A 578 16.87 18.21 -25.29
C ALA A 578 16.22 18.68 -26.60
N ARG A 579 15.66 19.89 -26.69
CA ARG A 579 14.98 20.36 -27.92
C ARG A 579 15.84 20.30 -29.20
N SER A 580 17.17 20.31 -29.09
CA SER A 580 18.10 20.21 -30.23
C SER A 580 18.67 18.80 -30.45
N THR A 581 18.26 17.80 -29.68
CA THR A 581 18.74 16.42 -29.82
C THR A 581 18.00 15.66 -30.92
N LYS A 582 18.64 14.63 -31.48
CA LYS A 582 18.04 13.78 -32.54
C LYS A 582 16.85 12.97 -32.03
N GLY A 583 16.90 12.59 -30.76
CA GLY A 583 15.90 11.77 -30.10
C GLY A 583 16.13 11.73 -28.60
N MET A 584 15.17 11.16 -27.89
CA MET A 584 15.14 11.03 -26.44
C MET A 584 14.89 9.58 -26.05
N ILE A 585 15.68 9.05 -25.12
CA ILE A 585 15.49 7.75 -24.48
C ILE A 585 15.03 8.01 -23.04
N ILE A 586 13.95 7.37 -22.63
CA ILE A 586 13.43 7.41 -21.25
C ILE A 586 13.57 6.00 -20.67
N ASP A 587 14.47 5.83 -19.70
CA ASP A 587 14.81 4.50 -19.15
C ASP A 587 13.87 4.06 -18.01
N LEU A 588 12.72 3.52 -18.39
CA LEU A 588 11.66 3.04 -17.50
C LEU A 588 11.92 1.64 -16.92
N ARG A 589 13.11 1.07 -17.14
CA ARG A 589 13.64 -0.03 -16.29
C ARG A 589 13.87 0.43 -14.85
N SER A 590 13.93 1.76 -14.63
CA SER A 590 13.90 2.38 -13.31
C SER A 590 12.50 2.80 -12.89
N TYR A 591 12.25 2.80 -11.59
CA TYR A 591 11.01 3.34 -11.05
C TYR A 591 11.09 4.88 -10.97
N PRO A 592 10.13 5.65 -11.52
CA PRO A 592 10.19 7.10 -11.49
C PRO A 592 10.25 7.67 -10.06
N ALA A 593 11.18 8.59 -9.80
CA ALA A 593 11.30 9.25 -8.50
C ALA A 593 10.28 10.38 -8.29
N ASP A 594 9.59 10.81 -9.34
CA ASP A 594 8.61 11.89 -9.34
C ASP A 594 7.52 11.58 -10.37
N PHE A 595 6.31 12.06 -10.14
CA PHE A 595 5.19 11.77 -11.04
C PHE A 595 5.28 12.67 -12.29
N MET A 596 5.68 12.08 -13.42
CA MET A 596 6.07 12.84 -14.63
C MET A 596 5.07 12.77 -15.80
N VAL A 597 3.97 12.03 -15.63
CA VAL A 597 3.00 11.73 -16.70
C VAL A 597 2.45 12.99 -17.33
N PHE A 598 2.06 13.99 -16.55
CA PHE A 598 1.47 15.24 -17.07
C PHE A 598 2.52 16.31 -17.35
N THR A 599 3.62 16.34 -16.60
CA THR A 599 4.66 17.37 -16.75
C THR A 599 5.46 17.13 -18.02
N LEU A 600 6.18 16.00 -18.11
CA LEU A 600 6.92 15.64 -19.31
C LEU A 600 5.97 15.33 -20.48
N GLY A 601 4.83 14.68 -20.21
CA GLY A 601 3.83 14.39 -21.25
C GLY A 601 3.37 15.63 -22.02
N ASN A 602 3.16 16.76 -21.34
CA ASN A 602 2.80 18.03 -21.99
C ASN A 602 3.91 18.61 -22.89
N LYS A 603 5.17 18.22 -22.69
CA LYS A 603 6.30 18.62 -23.53
C LYS A 603 6.51 17.67 -24.71
N LEU A 604 6.07 16.40 -24.60
CA LEU A 604 6.24 15.38 -25.63
C LEU A 604 5.10 15.37 -26.65
N GLY A 605 3.85 15.49 -26.19
CA GLY A 605 2.66 15.36 -27.03
C GLY A 605 2.33 16.62 -27.82
N ARG A 606 1.96 16.46 -29.10
CA ARG A 606 1.38 17.54 -29.91
C ARG A 606 -0.10 17.80 -29.55
N HIS A 607 -0.80 16.73 -29.20
CA HIS A 607 -2.22 16.71 -28.85
C HIS A 607 -2.42 15.97 -27.54
N ARG A 608 -3.60 16.16 -26.94
CA ARG A 608 -4.02 15.38 -25.76
C ARG A 608 -4.49 13.98 -26.19
N SER A 609 -3.95 12.93 -25.57
CA SER A 609 -4.27 11.52 -25.88
C SER A 609 -4.74 10.75 -24.65
N GLY A 610 -5.82 9.98 -24.77
CA GLY A 610 -6.23 9.00 -23.77
C GLY A 610 -5.27 7.81 -23.74
N PHE A 611 -4.87 7.36 -22.56
CA PHE A 611 -3.83 6.32 -22.44
C PHE A 611 -4.14 5.19 -21.46
N ALA A 612 -4.96 5.42 -20.44
CA ALA A 612 -5.30 4.40 -19.45
C ALA A 612 -6.77 4.51 -19.05
N ARG A 613 -7.49 3.39 -19.07
CA ARG A 613 -8.87 3.30 -18.60
C ARG A 613 -8.92 2.64 -17.23
N TYR A 614 -9.62 3.29 -16.30
CA TYR A 614 -9.70 2.84 -14.92
C TYR A 614 -10.87 1.89 -14.73
N ALA A 615 -10.66 0.90 -13.85
CA ALA A 615 -11.73 0.16 -13.22
C ALA A 615 -11.61 0.18 -11.70
N HIS A 616 -12.75 0.30 -11.04
CA HIS A 616 -12.85 0.31 -9.59
C HIS A 616 -14.03 -0.57 -9.13
N ILE A 617 -14.00 -0.98 -7.86
CA ILE A 617 -15.05 -1.80 -7.28
C ILE A 617 -16.24 -0.92 -6.91
N ASP A 618 -17.46 -1.35 -7.25
CA ASP A 618 -18.69 -0.67 -6.85
C ASP A 618 -18.82 -0.68 -5.31
N PRO A 619 -18.80 0.49 -4.63
CA PRO A 619 -18.86 0.53 -3.18
C PRO A 619 -20.15 -0.03 -2.56
N LEU A 620 -21.23 -0.18 -3.35
CA LEU A 620 -22.48 -0.79 -2.90
C LEU A 620 -22.64 -2.24 -3.35
N ARG A 621 -21.77 -2.70 -4.24
CA ARG A 621 -21.75 -4.06 -4.79
C ARG A 621 -20.32 -4.59 -4.84
N PRO A 622 -19.66 -4.84 -3.70
CA PRO A 622 -18.36 -5.52 -3.69
C PRO A 622 -18.39 -6.79 -4.54
N GLY A 623 -17.36 -7.02 -5.36
CA GLY A 623 -17.31 -8.06 -6.38
C GLY A 623 -17.80 -7.62 -7.76
N GLN A 624 -18.35 -6.40 -7.89
CA GLN A 624 -18.64 -5.79 -9.18
C GLN A 624 -17.58 -4.74 -9.51
N SER A 625 -16.90 -4.89 -10.64
CA SER A 625 -15.91 -3.92 -11.14
C SER A 625 -16.52 -3.08 -12.27
N ILE A 626 -16.41 -1.77 -12.15
CA ILE A 626 -16.92 -0.77 -13.10
C ILE A 626 -15.72 -0.17 -13.83
N LEU A 627 -15.71 -0.31 -15.16
CA LEU A 627 -14.77 0.34 -16.06
C LEU A 627 -15.36 1.69 -16.48
N ASP A 628 -14.71 2.81 -16.15
CA ASP A 628 -15.29 4.14 -16.32
C ASP A 628 -14.42 5.11 -17.15
N TYR A 629 -13.52 5.85 -16.50
CA TYR A 629 -12.83 7.03 -17.01
C TYR A 629 -11.53 6.66 -17.72
N ILE A 630 -11.24 7.37 -18.80
CA ILE A 630 -9.98 7.30 -19.54
C ILE A 630 -9.11 8.49 -19.15
N ALA A 631 -8.01 8.21 -18.45
CA ALA A 631 -6.95 9.17 -18.23
C ALA A 631 -6.31 9.59 -19.54
N SER A 632 -5.97 10.87 -19.62
CA SER A 632 -5.31 11.44 -20.80
C SER A 632 -4.09 12.23 -20.39
N THR A 633 -3.06 12.22 -21.23
CA THR A 633 -1.84 13.02 -21.08
C THR A 633 -1.62 13.88 -22.33
N GLY A 634 -0.67 14.81 -22.26
CA GLY A 634 -0.40 15.78 -23.30
C GLY A 634 -1.35 16.97 -23.27
N THR A 635 -1.01 17.96 -24.09
CA THR A 635 -1.78 19.17 -24.30
C THR A 635 -1.66 19.58 -25.77
N GLU A 636 -2.49 20.51 -26.23
CA GLU A 636 -2.31 21.13 -27.54
C GLU A 636 -1.02 21.97 -27.51
N ASN A 637 0.05 21.41 -28.05
CA ASN A 637 1.38 22.00 -28.01
C ASN A 637 2.06 21.87 -29.39
N PRO A 638 1.95 22.88 -30.26
CA PRO A 638 2.63 22.86 -31.55
C PRO A 638 4.15 22.91 -31.40
N ASP A 639 4.67 23.32 -30.24
CA ASP A 639 6.09 23.38 -29.90
C ASP A 639 6.57 22.15 -29.09
N CYS A 640 5.80 21.05 -29.14
CA CYS A 640 6.22 19.78 -28.53
C CYS A 640 7.59 19.32 -29.06
N TYR A 641 8.25 18.46 -28.29
CA TYR A 641 9.51 17.86 -28.70
C TYR A 641 9.40 17.19 -30.09
N LYS A 642 10.36 17.50 -30.98
CA LYS A 642 10.31 17.10 -32.40
C LYS A 642 11.11 15.84 -32.72
N GLY A 643 12.05 15.46 -31.86
CA GLY A 643 12.84 14.24 -32.03
C GLY A 643 12.03 12.98 -31.70
N LYS A 644 12.55 11.83 -32.11
CA LYS A 644 11.97 10.52 -31.73
C LYS A 644 12.04 10.33 -30.22
N VAL A 645 11.01 9.72 -29.63
CA VAL A 645 11.01 9.32 -28.22
C VAL A 645 10.99 7.81 -28.13
N VAL A 646 11.92 7.23 -27.37
CA VAL A 646 12.03 5.79 -27.11
C VAL A 646 11.87 5.53 -25.61
N LEU A 647 11.07 4.54 -25.28
CA LEU A 647 10.87 4.05 -23.92
C LEU A 647 11.59 2.72 -23.76
N LEU A 648 12.59 2.68 -22.88
CA LEU A 648 13.31 1.45 -22.55
C LEU A 648 12.65 0.75 -21.37
N ILE A 649 12.10 -0.44 -21.61
CA ILE A 649 11.33 -1.18 -20.62
C ILE A 649 11.84 -2.61 -20.43
N ASN A 650 11.54 -3.20 -19.27
CA ASN A 650 11.76 -4.62 -19.02
C ASN A 650 10.89 -5.12 -17.85
N GLU A 651 11.18 -6.31 -17.33
CA GLU A 651 10.46 -6.91 -16.21
C GLU A 651 10.53 -6.10 -14.90
N TYR A 652 11.38 -5.07 -14.79
CA TYR A 652 11.43 -4.13 -13.66
C TYR A 652 10.50 -2.91 -13.84
N THR A 653 10.02 -2.66 -15.05
CA THR A 653 8.96 -1.67 -15.33
C THR A 653 7.65 -2.19 -14.72
N GLN A 654 7.25 -1.63 -13.58
CA GLN A 654 6.08 -2.04 -12.81
C GLN A 654 5.30 -0.80 -12.31
N SER A 655 3.98 -0.94 -12.13
CA SER A 655 3.13 0.07 -11.48
C SER A 655 3.25 1.44 -12.16
N GLN A 656 3.59 2.51 -11.44
CA GLN A 656 3.77 3.85 -11.98
C GLN A 656 4.70 3.90 -13.22
N SER A 657 5.69 3.00 -13.32
CA SER A 657 6.55 2.93 -14.49
C SER A 657 5.81 2.40 -15.74
N GLU A 658 4.91 1.42 -15.57
CA GLU A 658 3.99 0.96 -16.64
C GLU A 658 3.00 2.06 -17.00
N TYR A 659 2.40 2.71 -16.01
CA TYR A 659 1.49 3.83 -16.23
C TYR A 659 2.15 4.98 -17.03
N THR A 660 3.41 5.28 -16.71
CA THR A 660 4.23 6.27 -17.45
C THR A 660 4.53 5.81 -18.86
N ALA A 661 4.83 4.52 -19.05
CA ALA A 661 5.05 3.95 -20.38
C ALA A 661 3.79 4.04 -21.25
N MET A 662 2.62 3.67 -20.71
CA MET A 662 1.33 3.79 -21.40
C MET A 662 1.04 5.23 -21.80
N ALA A 663 1.27 6.19 -20.89
CA ALA A 663 1.07 7.60 -21.17
C ALA A 663 1.93 8.10 -22.34
N PHE A 664 3.23 7.79 -22.35
CA PHE A 664 4.12 8.27 -23.40
C PHE A 664 3.98 7.49 -24.72
N MET A 665 3.56 6.22 -24.66
CA MET A 665 3.13 5.45 -25.84
C MET A 665 1.97 6.15 -26.55
N ALA A 666 0.96 6.62 -25.80
CA ALA A 666 -0.19 7.34 -26.37
C ALA A 666 0.19 8.70 -27.01
N LEU A 667 1.40 9.20 -26.75
CA LEU A 667 1.98 10.40 -27.37
C LEU A 667 2.91 10.08 -28.54
N GLY A 668 3.02 8.81 -28.94
CA GLY A 668 3.79 8.36 -30.11
C GLY A 668 5.21 7.90 -29.80
N ALA A 669 5.56 7.64 -28.53
CA ALA A 669 6.86 7.05 -28.20
C ALA A 669 6.94 5.57 -28.64
N THR A 670 8.10 5.15 -29.13
CA THR A 670 8.39 3.75 -29.50
C THR A 670 8.89 2.99 -28.26
N ILE A 671 8.41 1.78 -28.07
CA ILE A 671 8.77 0.94 -26.92
C ILE A 671 9.75 -0.16 -27.33
N ILE A 672 10.89 -0.22 -26.65
CA ILE A 672 11.94 -1.19 -26.92
C ILE A 672 12.34 -1.88 -25.61
N GLY A 673 12.61 -3.18 -25.68
CA GLY A 673 13.12 -3.97 -24.56
C GLY A 673 12.38 -5.28 -24.37
N SER A 674 11.91 -5.56 -23.15
CA SER A 674 11.17 -6.78 -22.83
C SER A 674 9.86 -6.50 -22.10
N THR A 675 8.98 -7.50 -22.08
CA THR A 675 7.68 -7.46 -21.38
C THR A 675 7.81 -6.94 -19.95
N THR A 676 6.92 -6.03 -19.58
CA THR A 676 6.87 -5.40 -18.26
C THR A 676 6.23 -6.29 -17.20
N ALA A 677 6.06 -5.77 -15.98
CA ALA A 677 5.59 -6.55 -14.86
C ALA A 677 4.12 -6.98 -14.93
N GLY A 678 3.29 -6.29 -15.71
CA GLY A 678 1.86 -6.54 -15.81
C GLY A 678 1.16 -6.37 -14.47
N ALA A 679 1.49 -5.29 -13.76
CA ALA A 679 0.90 -4.94 -12.48
C ALA A 679 0.83 -3.42 -12.34
N ASP A 680 -0.18 -2.83 -12.99
CA ASP A 680 -0.50 -1.41 -12.87
C ASP A 680 -1.78 -1.21 -12.05
N GLY A 681 -1.76 -0.15 -11.25
CA GLY A 681 -2.79 0.18 -10.26
C GLY A 681 -2.20 0.39 -8.86
N ASP A 682 -2.84 1.29 -8.12
CA ASP A 682 -2.57 1.49 -6.70
C ASP A 682 -2.87 0.20 -5.91
N ILE A 683 -2.23 0.04 -4.75
CA ILE A 683 -2.35 -1.16 -3.93
C ILE A 683 -3.37 -1.00 -2.80
N SER A 684 -4.08 -2.07 -2.48
CA SER A 684 -4.93 -2.19 -1.30
C SER A 684 -4.28 -3.10 -0.25
N TYR A 685 -4.34 -2.72 1.02
CA TYR A 685 -3.75 -3.47 2.14
C TYR A 685 -4.76 -4.40 2.81
N VAL A 686 -4.30 -5.59 3.19
CA VAL A 686 -5.06 -6.56 3.99
C VAL A 686 -4.27 -6.94 5.24
N SER A 687 -4.80 -6.63 6.43
CA SER A 687 -4.23 -7.12 7.69
C SER A 687 -4.56 -8.58 7.94
N LEU A 688 -3.53 -9.34 8.27
CA LEU A 688 -3.58 -10.78 8.55
C LEU A 688 -3.23 -11.05 10.02
N PRO A 689 -3.85 -12.07 10.65
CA PRO A 689 -3.47 -12.52 11.99
C PRO A 689 -1.97 -12.78 12.14
N GLY A 690 -1.36 -12.20 13.19
CA GLY A 690 0.05 -12.39 13.54
C GLY A 690 0.96 -11.21 13.20
N ASP A 691 0.43 -9.99 13.20
CA ASP A 691 1.15 -8.75 12.85
C ASP A 691 1.77 -8.81 11.44
N MET A 692 0.96 -9.29 10.49
CA MET A 692 1.33 -9.37 9.10
C MET A 692 0.33 -8.63 8.24
N SER A 693 0.79 -8.16 7.09
CA SER A 693 -0.08 -7.59 6.07
C SER A 693 0.31 -8.12 4.70
N THR A 694 -0.63 -8.07 3.77
CA THR A 694 -0.39 -8.31 2.36
C THR A 694 -1.05 -7.23 1.52
N VAL A 695 -0.73 -7.18 0.25
CA VAL A 695 -1.26 -6.21 -0.71
C VAL A 695 -1.64 -6.89 -2.02
N PHE A 696 -2.56 -6.26 -2.73
CA PHE A 696 -2.93 -6.58 -4.12
C PHE A 696 -3.25 -5.27 -4.87
N SER A 697 -3.19 -5.27 -6.19
CA SER A 697 -3.63 -4.13 -7.01
C SER A 697 -5.12 -3.83 -6.75
N GLY A 698 -5.42 -2.70 -6.13
CA GLY A 698 -6.78 -2.26 -5.79
C GLY A 698 -7.48 -1.48 -6.91
N LEU A 699 -6.71 -0.93 -7.85
CA LEU A 699 -7.22 -0.28 -9.05
C LEU A 699 -6.95 -1.12 -10.30
N GLY A 700 -7.98 -1.24 -11.15
CA GLY A 700 -7.84 -1.83 -12.47
C GLY A 700 -7.35 -0.79 -13.47
N ILE A 701 -6.26 -1.07 -14.17
CA ILE A 701 -5.73 -0.23 -15.25
C ILE A 701 -5.77 -1.03 -16.54
N TYR A 702 -6.33 -0.43 -17.57
CA TYR A 702 -6.52 -1.03 -18.89
C TYR A 702 -6.03 -0.09 -19.98
N TYR A 703 -5.76 -0.62 -21.17
CA TYR A 703 -5.67 0.22 -22.36
C TYR A 703 -7.00 0.95 -22.62
N PRO A 704 -7.01 2.08 -23.37
CA PRO A 704 -8.23 2.86 -23.61
C PRO A 704 -9.37 2.05 -24.24
N ASP A 705 -9.05 1.03 -25.04
CA ASP A 705 -9.98 0.10 -25.66
C ASP A 705 -10.51 -0.99 -24.70
N GLY A 706 -10.00 -1.06 -23.46
CA GLY A 706 -10.33 -2.06 -22.46
C GLY A 706 -9.44 -3.31 -22.49
N GLY A 707 -8.38 -3.32 -23.30
CA GLY A 707 -7.35 -4.35 -23.35
C GLY A 707 -6.62 -4.50 -22.01
N GLU A 708 -6.23 -5.73 -21.69
CA GLU A 708 -5.63 -6.12 -20.41
C GLU A 708 -4.13 -5.81 -20.33
N ILE A 709 -3.67 -5.37 -19.16
CA ILE A 709 -2.24 -5.28 -18.82
C ILE A 709 -1.88 -6.21 -17.66
N GLN A 710 -2.81 -6.47 -16.73
CA GLN A 710 -2.55 -7.36 -15.60
C GLN A 710 -2.20 -8.77 -16.09
N GLN A 711 -1.14 -9.36 -15.56
CA GLN A 711 -0.57 -10.66 -16.00
C GLN A 711 0.03 -10.71 -17.40
N VAL A 712 -0.20 -9.71 -18.25
CA VAL A 712 0.34 -9.64 -19.62
C VAL A 712 1.59 -8.75 -19.66
N GLY A 713 1.50 -7.54 -19.10
CA GLY A 713 2.47 -6.47 -19.28
C GLY A 713 2.32 -5.74 -20.62
N ILE A 714 3.07 -4.66 -20.79
CA ILE A 714 3.24 -3.94 -22.05
C ILE A 714 4.14 -4.79 -22.95
N VAL A 715 3.66 -5.07 -24.16
CA VAL A 715 4.43 -5.75 -25.20
C VAL A 715 5.23 -4.68 -25.96
N PRO A 716 6.57 -4.75 -26.01
CA PRO A 716 7.37 -3.78 -26.75
C PRO A 716 7.10 -3.83 -28.26
N ASP A 717 7.21 -2.69 -28.93
CA ASP A 717 7.20 -2.63 -30.41
C ASP A 717 8.40 -3.40 -30.98
N ILE A 718 9.55 -3.32 -30.30
CA ILE A 718 10.79 -3.99 -30.67
C ILE A 718 11.30 -4.77 -29.46
N ILE A 719 11.26 -6.10 -29.53
CA ILE A 719 11.79 -6.96 -28.48
C ILE A 719 13.32 -6.97 -28.57
N CYS A 720 13.99 -6.55 -27.50
CA CYS A 720 15.43 -6.68 -27.31
C CYS A 720 15.72 -7.11 -25.88
N LYS A 721 16.38 -8.25 -25.72
CA LYS A 721 16.74 -8.82 -24.42
C LYS A 721 18.26 -8.93 -24.32
N PRO A 722 18.84 -8.74 -23.13
CA PRO A 722 20.26 -9.02 -22.91
C PRO A 722 20.59 -10.48 -23.28
N THR A 723 21.76 -10.67 -23.88
CA THR A 723 22.35 -11.97 -24.19
C THR A 723 23.46 -12.29 -23.19
N ILE A 724 23.80 -13.57 -23.05
CA ILE A 724 24.92 -13.99 -22.18
C ILE A 724 26.23 -13.38 -22.70
N THR A 725 26.42 -13.34 -24.01
CA THR A 725 27.57 -12.71 -24.66
C THR A 725 27.64 -11.21 -24.38
N GLY A 726 26.52 -10.49 -24.49
CA GLY A 726 26.42 -9.07 -24.17
C GLY A 726 26.77 -8.79 -22.71
N VAL A 727 26.24 -9.60 -21.79
CA VAL A 727 26.55 -9.51 -20.35
C VAL A 727 28.03 -9.74 -20.07
N LYS A 728 28.65 -10.79 -20.64
CA LYS A 728 30.10 -11.05 -20.54
C LYS A 728 30.93 -9.88 -21.06
N ALA A 729 30.47 -9.22 -22.12
CA ALA A 729 31.13 -8.06 -22.73
C ALA A 729 30.82 -6.72 -22.03
N GLY A 730 30.00 -6.70 -20.97
CA GLY A 730 29.59 -5.47 -20.28
C GLY A 730 28.68 -4.55 -21.11
N ARG A 731 28.00 -5.08 -22.13
CA ARG A 731 27.12 -4.35 -23.03
C ARG A 731 25.70 -4.26 -22.50
N ASP A 732 25.03 -3.14 -22.80
CA ASP A 732 23.59 -2.94 -22.57
C ASP A 732 22.88 -2.99 -23.93
N GLU A 733 22.74 -4.19 -24.49
CA GLU A 733 22.18 -4.40 -25.83
C GLU A 733 20.80 -3.75 -26.03
N PRO A 734 19.86 -3.76 -25.05
CA PRO A 734 18.64 -2.98 -25.15
C PRO A 734 18.86 -1.48 -25.32
N LEU A 735 19.77 -0.86 -24.55
CA LEU A 735 20.07 0.57 -24.70
C LEU A 735 20.77 0.87 -26.03
N GLU A 736 21.67 0.00 -26.48
CA GLU A 736 22.31 0.11 -27.79
C GLU A 736 21.28 0.02 -28.93
N ARG A 737 20.24 -0.80 -28.75
CA ARG A 737 19.13 -0.93 -29.69
C ARG A 737 18.31 0.36 -29.79
N ASP A 738 18.10 1.06 -28.68
CA ASP A 738 17.42 2.36 -28.65
C ASP A 738 18.21 3.44 -29.39
N VAL A 739 19.52 3.49 -29.13
CA VAL A 739 20.44 4.41 -29.83
C VAL A 739 20.37 4.17 -31.34
N LEU A 740 20.47 2.90 -31.76
CA LEU A 740 20.38 2.53 -33.16
C LEU A 740 19.03 2.92 -33.80
N PHE A 741 17.93 2.75 -33.06
CA PHE A 741 16.59 3.13 -33.55
C PHE A 741 16.47 4.65 -33.75
N ILE A 742 17.01 5.44 -32.82
CA ILE A 742 17.00 6.90 -32.95
C ILE A 742 17.79 7.32 -34.19
N GLU A 743 18.98 6.76 -34.39
CA GLU A 743 19.88 7.10 -35.49
C GLU A 743 19.34 6.66 -36.87
N THR A 744 18.76 5.47 -36.96
CA THR A 744 18.43 4.85 -38.26
C THR A 744 16.93 4.76 -38.55
N GLY A 745 16.09 4.87 -37.52
CA GLY A 745 14.64 4.62 -37.60
C GLY A 745 14.28 3.15 -37.81
N LYS A 746 15.25 2.24 -37.74
CA LYS A 746 15.07 0.81 -37.94
C LYS A 746 15.22 0.04 -36.65
#